data_AF-A0A8J8MDS2-F1
#
_entry.id   AF-A0A8J8MDS2-F1
#
_cell.length_a   1.000
_cell.length_b   1.000
_cell.length_c   1.000
_cell.angle_alpha   90.00
_cell.angle_beta   90.00
_cell.angle_gamma   90.00
#
_symmetry.space_group_name_H-M   'P 1'
#
loop_
_entity.id
_entity.type
_entity.pdbx_description
1 polymer ?
#
loop_
_entity_poly.entity_id
_entity_poly.type
_entity_poly.pdbx_seq_one_letter_code
_entity_poly.pdbx_strand_id
1 'polypeptide(L)'
;MKKIILLILMILCFMSINAVCYAAETTDGLFNYETAYDSNNNKYVIITNYNGSDTTVNIPAMVDVSFSHDGSMPTPVRKIQYAAFQWEDALTSITIPNTVREIGASVFRGCSSLTSLSIPEGVEIIGGSAFQQCSGITSISIPSTITSLGDNVFERCTSLQSINVDTNNNEYKSIDGVLFTKDGSKLIRYPEGKLDTSYTIPNHATILGDKSFYNCAGLEDIIIHNDVTTIGLSVFCQCIKLTNVVIPENVTDIGGAAFSQCPKLTKLTILNPNANIGMYLYTGSFRVVVYCYEDSTAKTYVMTDADGSNRPWHPIPEVKNEIPNQTAAVGISFNYEVPTDTFNDTYSYNYEYTATGMPTSITFDESSKTFSGVPTATGSYDITITMTEAGNSVSDTFAIIVTPTNTSPTVDKEIPDQQGEVGVDFSYTIPQDTFINVDGYTYTAEGMPSGITFSGSSKTFTGVPTISDLYMVTVTVSDGNNSISDTFNIMINNNSDNTAPTVANEIPDQTATVGKEFTYIIPENTFTDTDDDTLIYSMSTTNSVIIFNEDTRTLIYTPTTEETVSVTITVTDEGEEETSDTFEINVIKPPAFTTLSVTDITKMDAKVIFSVDKNCTYEVTVLMPRPSYEGPYWIISDGKQTGSIAAGDEVTLTVDRTLGELNANLSVGTEYAICVRVADSNNNYVLEHILFTTMKNDNTTTPIALAMQSRSYNRITLTPTNGYEYKMGTGTWQDSNVFTGLNASTEYVFTQRIKETDSTYQSVESDSITISTTARPSTGAGSYSSDSSSSSSKSVSGAKTISSSKKGKDTTFAIKQEDIEVSFNGTAFEGLEKKNVQAKIDKVDKKDLKLSKELEEQIGTLPIFDISIFVDGKKTNFESDEPIIIEIPINGDYENHKVVAVYIDKKGNAEIIEGIVVNGVMRFTTNHLSNYALMYVDKTFDDVATHWGKIAVETLASREVINGKSETSFDPNGEITRAEFTALIVRYFNFTSQSKDNYSDIEADKWYTDNISIAKDNNILPEVYGNTFEPSKEITREEMMYILYKSLEVTDRLGNFDDEDDKLEDFIDNNEISSYAIKGAKYLISRDIINGGDNNIINPTGTSKRAEVAQMLYNMIISKKN
;
A
#
# COMPACT_ATOMS: atom_id res chain seq x y z
N MET A 1 -55.72 -37.24 21.91
CA MET A 1 -54.87 -38.22 21.19
C MET A 1 -54.03 -37.57 20.10
N LYS A 2 -54.52 -37.24 18.88
CA LYS A 2 -53.64 -36.70 17.79
C LYS A 2 -52.70 -35.54 18.20
N LYS A 3 -53.19 -34.50 18.91
CA LYS A 3 -52.32 -33.42 19.44
C LYS A 3 -51.29 -33.86 20.50
N ILE A 4 -51.56 -34.94 21.25
CA ILE A 4 -50.63 -35.50 22.24
C ILE A 4 -49.55 -36.35 21.54
N ILE A 5 -49.94 -37.11 20.51
CA ILE A 5 -48.97 -37.82 19.65
C ILE A 5 -48.06 -36.83 18.94
N LEU A 6 -48.61 -35.73 18.41
CA LEU A 6 -47.82 -34.65 17.80
C LEU A 6 -46.88 -33.99 18.83
N LEU A 7 -47.34 -33.76 20.06
CA LEU A 7 -46.50 -33.22 21.14
C LEU A 7 -45.38 -34.21 21.55
N ILE A 8 -45.65 -35.51 21.59
CA ILE A 8 -44.64 -36.54 21.89
C ILE A 8 -43.62 -36.67 20.75
N LEU A 9 -44.05 -36.59 19.49
CA LEU A 9 -43.13 -36.51 18.35
C LEU A 9 -42.29 -35.23 18.37
N MET A 10 -42.88 -34.07 18.70
CA MET A 10 -42.09 -32.83 18.87
C MET A 10 -41.12 -32.93 20.05
N ILE A 11 -41.51 -33.53 21.18
CA ILE A 11 -40.61 -33.74 22.32
C ILE A 11 -39.47 -34.71 21.96
N LEU A 12 -39.72 -35.75 21.17
CA LEU A 12 -38.67 -36.62 20.66
C LEU A 12 -37.73 -35.89 19.68
N CYS A 13 -38.25 -35.02 18.80
CA CYS A 13 -37.42 -34.15 17.95
C CYS A 13 -36.72 -33.01 18.71
N PHE A 14 -37.15 -32.67 19.94
CA PHE A 14 -36.44 -31.73 20.83
C PHE A 14 -35.49 -32.45 21.82
N MET A 15 -35.45 -33.78 21.81
CA MET A 15 -34.49 -34.59 22.56
C MET A 15 -33.34 -35.13 21.70
N SER A 16 -33.33 -34.84 20.39
CA SER A 16 -32.14 -34.99 19.53
C SER A 16 -31.15 -33.84 19.73
N ILE A 17 -30.58 -33.81 20.94
CA ILE A 17 -29.17 -33.47 21.20
C ILE A 17 -28.66 -32.18 20.53
N ASN A 18 -28.95 -31.04 21.16
CA ASN A 18 -27.97 -29.94 21.22
C ASN A 18 -26.89 -30.32 22.24
N ALA A 19 -26.03 -31.28 21.89
CA ALA A 19 -24.74 -31.40 22.55
C ALA A 19 -23.79 -30.41 21.88
N VAL A 20 -23.39 -29.38 22.62
CA VAL A 20 -22.01 -28.91 22.50
C VAL A 20 -21.17 -30.07 23.00
N CYS A 21 -20.75 -30.93 22.07
CA CYS A 21 -19.79 -31.96 22.38
C CYS A 21 -18.46 -31.25 22.62
N TYR A 22 -18.00 -31.21 23.87
CA TYR A 22 -16.57 -31.22 24.10
C TYR A 22 -16.05 -32.44 23.36
N ALA A 23 -15.27 -32.24 22.30
CA ALA A 23 -14.51 -33.32 21.72
C ALA A 23 -13.52 -33.77 22.79
N ALA A 24 -13.70 -34.99 23.30
CA ALA A 24 -12.67 -35.60 24.11
C ALA A 24 -11.54 -35.96 23.16
N GLU A 25 -10.38 -35.33 23.31
CA GLU A 25 -9.18 -35.64 22.52
C GLU A 25 -8.89 -37.14 22.63
N THR A 26 -9.12 -37.86 21.54
CA THR A 26 -8.73 -39.26 21.42
C THR A 26 -7.34 -39.32 20.83
N THR A 27 -6.40 -39.90 21.57
CA THR A 27 -5.04 -40.19 21.07
C THR A 27 -4.78 -41.70 21.13
N ASP A 28 -4.07 -42.22 20.14
CA ASP A 28 -3.49 -43.57 20.16
C ASP A 28 -2.05 -43.60 20.71
N GLY A 29 -1.53 -42.43 21.11
CA GLY A 29 -0.15 -42.21 21.55
C GLY A 29 0.78 -41.67 20.46
N LEU A 30 0.38 -41.75 19.18
CA LEU A 30 1.15 -41.25 18.03
C LEU A 30 0.49 -40.02 17.38
N PHE A 31 -0.83 -40.00 17.32
CA PHE A 31 -1.63 -38.89 16.79
C PHE A 31 -2.69 -38.42 17.78
N ASN A 32 -3.14 -37.18 17.63
CA ASN A 32 -4.37 -36.67 18.23
C ASN A 32 -5.47 -36.62 17.16
N TYR A 33 -6.69 -37.03 17.54
CA TYR A 33 -7.84 -37.14 16.65
C TYR A 33 -9.05 -36.37 17.15
N GLU A 34 -9.69 -35.64 16.23
CA GLU A 34 -11.04 -35.10 16.37
C GLU A 34 -12.02 -35.82 15.42
N THR A 35 -13.32 -35.72 15.69
CA THR A 35 -14.35 -36.31 14.83
C THR A 35 -15.39 -35.28 14.39
N ALA A 36 -15.59 -35.16 13.09
CA ALA A 36 -16.52 -34.23 12.47
C ALA A 36 -17.52 -34.98 11.56
N TYR A 37 -18.44 -34.25 10.92
CA TYR A 37 -19.45 -34.81 10.02
C TYR A 37 -19.46 -34.04 8.69
N ASP A 38 -19.54 -34.75 7.57
CA ASP A 38 -19.63 -34.11 6.26
C ASP A 38 -21.04 -33.56 5.97
N SER A 39 -21.22 -32.88 4.83
CA SER A 39 -22.51 -32.31 4.40
C SER A 39 -23.62 -33.35 4.19
N ASN A 40 -23.29 -34.64 4.14
CA ASN A 40 -24.24 -35.76 4.08
C ASN A 40 -24.42 -36.43 5.46
N ASN A 41 -23.90 -35.81 6.53
CA ASN A 41 -23.87 -36.30 7.90
C ASN A 41 -23.11 -37.63 8.09
N ASN A 42 -22.10 -37.93 7.25
CA ASN A 42 -21.17 -39.04 7.49
C ASN A 42 -20.08 -38.60 8.47
N LYS A 43 -19.84 -39.38 9.52
CA LYS A 43 -18.73 -39.14 10.44
C LYS A 43 -17.38 -39.33 9.74
N TYR A 44 -16.41 -38.44 10.00
CA TYR A 44 -15.02 -38.56 9.58
C TYR A 44 -14.06 -38.14 10.72
N VAL A 45 -12.78 -38.47 10.55
CA VAL A 45 -11.69 -38.11 11.49
C VAL A 45 -10.81 -37.01 10.91
N ILE A 46 -10.39 -36.11 11.79
CA ILE A 46 -9.39 -35.07 11.57
C ILE A 46 -8.16 -35.47 12.40
N ILE A 47 -6.96 -35.44 11.82
CA ILE A 47 -5.71 -35.49 12.59
C ILE A 47 -5.36 -34.07 13.01
N THR A 48 -5.27 -33.84 14.31
CA THR A 48 -5.09 -32.50 14.90
C THR A 48 -3.65 -32.23 15.31
N ASN A 49 -2.91 -33.26 15.71
CA ASN A 49 -1.48 -33.19 16.02
C ASN A 49 -0.78 -34.54 15.83
N TYR A 50 0.52 -34.51 15.58
CA TYR A 50 1.43 -35.65 15.68
C TYR A 50 2.30 -35.52 16.95
N ASN A 51 2.45 -36.62 17.68
CA ASN A 51 3.17 -36.67 18.96
C ASN A 51 4.41 -37.58 18.92
N GLY A 52 4.78 -38.06 17.73
CA GLY A 52 5.84 -39.06 17.55
C GLY A 52 7.24 -38.48 17.44
N SER A 53 8.18 -39.34 17.09
CA SER A 53 9.54 -38.96 16.64
C SER A 53 10.06 -39.94 15.58
N ASP A 54 9.15 -40.66 14.93
CA ASP A 54 9.47 -41.60 13.85
C ASP A 54 9.92 -40.84 12.60
N THR A 55 11.03 -41.28 12.00
CA THR A 55 11.57 -40.69 10.77
C THR A 55 10.77 -41.06 9.51
N THR A 56 9.75 -41.92 9.64
CA THR A 56 8.87 -42.38 8.56
C THR A 56 7.48 -42.64 9.12
N VAL A 57 6.51 -41.81 8.71
CA VAL A 57 5.15 -41.84 9.26
C VAL A 57 4.16 -42.41 8.23
N ASN A 58 3.18 -43.18 8.70
CA ASN A 58 2.07 -43.67 7.87
C ASN A 58 0.75 -43.23 8.50
N ILE A 59 0.03 -42.31 7.86
CA ILE A 59 -1.26 -41.84 8.34
C ILE A 59 -2.31 -42.95 8.16
N PRO A 60 -3.09 -43.33 9.20
CA PRO A 60 -4.13 -44.34 9.07
C PRO A 60 -5.27 -43.84 8.18
N ALA A 61 -5.73 -44.67 7.25
CA ALA A 61 -6.90 -44.35 6.41
C ALA A 61 -8.23 -44.38 7.22
N MET A 62 -8.26 -45.12 8.32
CA MET A 62 -9.41 -45.41 9.17
C MET A 62 -8.97 -45.49 10.63
N VAL A 63 -9.72 -44.87 11.54
CA VAL A 63 -9.44 -44.86 12.98
C VAL A 63 -10.70 -45.32 13.75
N ASP A 64 -10.54 -46.15 14.78
CA ASP A 64 -11.62 -46.45 15.71
C ASP A 64 -11.67 -45.36 16.80
N VAL A 65 -12.81 -44.69 16.87
CA VAL A 65 -13.10 -43.55 17.75
C VAL A 65 -14.30 -43.87 18.66
N SER A 66 -14.48 -45.15 19.00
CA SER A 66 -15.60 -45.64 19.80
C SER A 66 -15.17 -46.32 21.11
N PHE A 67 -15.58 -45.72 22.23
CA PHE A 67 -15.44 -46.34 23.57
C PHE A 67 -16.53 -47.40 23.85
N SER A 68 -17.36 -47.73 22.85
CA SER A 68 -18.48 -48.67 22.98
C SER A 68 -18.09 -50.08 22.55
N HIS A 69 -18.39 -51.06 23.40
CA HIS A 69 -18.18 -52.50 23.15
C HIS A 69 -19.20 -53.10 22.12
N ASP A 70 -19.75 -52.28 21.23
CA ASP A 70 -20.89 -52.63 20.35
C ASP A 70 -20.52 -52.89 18.88
N GLY A 71 -19.27 -52.65 18.49
CA GLY A 71 -18.76 -52.97 17.14
C GLY A 71 -19.12 -51.93 16.08
N SER A 72 -19.02 -50.65 16.42
CA SER A 72 -19.14 -49.56 15.45
C SER A 72 -18.03 -49.63 14.38
N MET A 73 -18.28 -49.05 13.19
CA MET A 73 -17.32 -49.12 12.07
C MET A 73 -16.18 -48.09 12.23
N PRO A 74 -14.93 -48.45 11.86
CA PRO A 74 -13.83 -47.51 11.77
C PRO A 74 -14.19 -46.29 10.91
N THR A 75 -13.79 -45.11 11.38
CA THR A 75 -14.17 -43.81 10.79
C THR A 75 -13.01 -43.29 9.91
N PRO A 76 -13.28 -42.83 8.68
CA PRO A 76 -12.21 -42.47 7.73
C PRO A 76 -11.51 -41.16 8.09
N VAL A 77 -10.19 -41.11 7.99
CA VAL A 77 -9.41 -39.86 8.09
C VAL A 77 -9.57 -39.08 6.80
N ARG A 78 -10.11 -37.85 6.87
CA ARG A 78 -10.34 -36.99 5.70
C ARG A 78 -9.53 -35.68 5.69
N LYS A 79 -9.11 -35.18 6.86
CA LYS A 79 -8.41 -33.89 6.99
C LYS A 79 -7.18 -34.04 7.88
N ILE A 80 -6.09 -33.39 7.48
CA ILE A 80 -4.93 -33.13 8.33
C ILE A 80 -4.99 -31.64 8.69
N GLN A 81 -5.12 -31.31 9.98
CA GLN A 81 -5.36 -29.94 10.44
C GLN A 81 -4.09 -29.09 10.39
N TYR A 82 -4.28 -27.77 10.47
CA TYR A 82 -3.23 -26.76 10.56
C TYR A 82 -2.04 -27.20 11.44
N ALA A 83 -0.84 -27.10 10.88
CA ALA A 83 0.44 -27.35 11.58
C ALA A 83 0.66 -28.75 12.20
N ALA A 84 -0.15 -29.77 11.89
CA ALA A 84 -0.10 -31.07 12.56
C ALA A 84 1.22 -31.88 12.45
N PHE A 85 2.17 -31.48 11.58
CA PHE A 85 3.54 -32.01 11.48
C PHE A 85 4.58 -30.87 11.37
N GLN A 86 4.30 -29.68 11.92
CA GLN A 86 5.16 -28.52 11.77
C GLN A 86 6.49 -28.67 12.54
N TRP A 87 7.62 -28.33 11.91
CA TRP A 87 8.99 -28.46 12.43
C TRP A 87 9.43 -29.89 12.79
N GLU A 88 8.83 -30.90 12.17
CA GLU A 88 9.26 -32.31 12.30
C GLU A 88 10.57 -32.57 11.53
N ASP A 89 11.68 -32.00 11.99
CA ASP A 89 13.02 -32.09 11.39
C ASP A 89 13.56 -33.54 11.28
N ALA A 90 12.99 -34.49 12.03
CA ALA A 90 13.33 -35.91 11.93
C ALA A 90 12.57 -36.64 10.80
N LEU A 91 11.48 -36.07 10.27
CA LEU A 91 10.59 -36.74 9.31
C LEU A 91 11.23 -36.79 7.92
N THR A 92 11.62 -37.98 7.47
CA THR A 92 12.25 -38.17 6.15
C THR A 92 11.25 -38.57 5.06
N SER A 93 10.16 -39.24 5.43
CA SER A 93 9.08 -39.61 4.51
C SER A 93 7.73 -39.75 5.20
N ILE A 94 6.63 -39.49 4.48
CA ILE A 94 5.27 -39.71 4.98
C ILE A 94 4.33 -40.27 3.91
N THR A 95 3.53 -41.27 4.32
CA THR A 95 2.43 -41.82 3.50
C THR A 95 1.09 -41.19 3.92
N ILE A 96 0.46 -40.47 3.00
CA ILE A 96 -0.90 -39.94 3.15
C ILE A 96 -1.88 -40.89 2.43
N PRO A 97 -2.99 -41.34 3.05
CA PRO A 97 -3.97 -42.22 2.43
C PRO A 97 -4.99 -41.46 1.56
N ASN A 98 -5.50 -42.12 0.52
CA ASN A 98 -6.51 -41.56 -0.42
C ASN A 98 -7.90 -41.29 0.19
N THR A 99 -8.09 -41.55 1.48
CA THR A 99 -9.26 -41.08 2.25
C THR A 99 -9.15 -39.60 2.61
N VAL A 100 -7.93 -39.04 2.67
CA VAL A 100 -7.69 -37.61 2.87
C VAL A 100 -8.18 -36.84 1.65
N ARG A 101 -9.02 -35.83 1.92
CA ARG A 101 -9.55 -34.86 0.95
C ARG A 101 -8.81 -33.53 1.04
N GLU A 102 -8.20 -33.24 2.19
CA GLU A 102 -7.70 -31.91 2.50
C GLU A 102 -6.44 -31.99 3.38
N ILE A 103 -5.40 -31.25 2.95
CA ILE A 103 -4.17 -31.03 3.72
C ILE A 103 -4.20 -29.55 4.12
N GLY A 104 -4.42 -29.25 5.40
CA GLY A 104 -4.57 -27.88 5.89
C GLY A 104 -3.32 -27.01 5.74
N ALA A 105 -3.45 -25.74 6.12
CA ALA A 105 -2.36 -24.77 6.06
C ALA A 105 -1.16 -25.16 6.96
N SER A 106 0.06 -24.93 6.47
CA SER A 106 1.33 -25.15 7.19
C SER A 106 1.54 -26.54 7.80
N VAL A 107 0.85 -27.60 7.34
CA VAL A 107 0.90 -28.96 7.92
C VAL A 107 2.32 -29.50 8.05
N PHE A 108 3.14 -29.45 6.99
CA PHE A 108 4.53 -29.92 6.96
C PHE A 108 5.53 -28.76 6.95
N ARG A 109 5.12 -27.57 7.40
CA ARG A 109 6.00 -26.40 7.38
C ARG A 109 7.25 -26.69 8.20
N GLY A 110 8.42 -26.49 7.61
CA GLY A 110 9.70 -26.72 8.26
C GLY A 110 10.11 -28.19 8.43
N CYS A 111 9.47 -29.15 7.76
CA CYS A 111 9.98 -30.54 7.68
C CYS A 111 11.24 -30.60 6.79
N SER A 112 12.37 -30.10 7.29
CA SER A 112 13.59 -29.90 6.49
C SER A 112 14.14 -31.21 5.90
N SER A 113 14.09 -32.31 6.66
CA SER A 113 14.53 -33.65 6.23
C SER A 113 13.57 -34.38 5.30
N LEU A 114 12.37 -33.85 5.02
CA LEU A 114 11.35 -34.55 4.23
C LEU A 114 11.78 -34.63 2.76
N THR A 115 12.15 -35.82 2.31
CA THR A 115 12.65 -36.08 0.95
C THR A 115 11.65 -36.87 0.09
N SER A 116 10.73 -37.61 0.72
CA SER A 116 9.75 -38.45 0.04
C SER A 116 8.33 -38.20 0.55
N LEU A 117 7.53 -37.58 -0.31
CA LEU A 117 6.12 -37.30 -0.11
C LEU A 117 5.37 -37.65 -1.41
N SER A 118 4.17 -38.22 -1.28
CA SER A 118 3.22 -38.35 -2.38
C SER A 118 1.87 -37.79 -1.94
N ILE A 119 1.32 -36.83 -2.71
CA ILE A 119 -0.07 -36.39 -2.56
C ILE A 119 -0.94 -37.44 -3.25
N PRO A 120 -1.84 -38.15 -2.56
CA PRO A 120 -2.64 -39.20 -3.18
C PRO A 120 -3.80 -38.62 -4.00
N GLU A 121 -4.19 -39.35 -5.04
CA GLU A 121 -5.44 -39.09 -5.77
C GLU A 121 -6.64 -39.12 -4.79
N GLY A 122 -7.47 -38.08 -4.87
CA GLY A 122 -8.53 -37.81 -3.91
C GLY A 122 -8.23 -36.69 -2.90
N VAL A 123 -7.03 -36.11 -2.87
CA VAL A 123 -6.85 -34.78 -2.23
C VAL A 123 -7.38 -33.71 -3.19
N GLU A 124 -8.23 -32.83 -2.68
CA GLU A 124 -8.94 -31.79 -3.42
C GLU A 124 -8.35 -30.39 -3.09
N ILE A 125 -7.90 -30.18 -1.84
CA ILE A 125 -7.39 -28.90 -1.33
C ILE A 125 -6.05 -29.08 -0.60
N ILE A 126 -5.11 -28.17 -0.87
CA ILE A 126 -3.86 -28.00 -0.10
C ILE A 126 -3.79 -26.55 0.40
N GLY A 127 -3.88 -26.36 1.72
CA GLY A 127 -3.92 -25.05 2.36
C GLY A 127 -2.58 -24.30 2.34
N GLY A 128 -2.65 -22.99 2.59
CA GLY A 128 -1.51 -22.08 2.48
C GLY A 128 -0.25 -22.56 3.22
N SER A 129 0.90 -22.48 2.54
CA SER A 129 2.22 -22.83 3.09
C SER A 129 2.38 -24.28 3.58
N ALA A 130 1.54 -25.22 3.13
CA ALA A 130 1.55 -26.62 3.58
C ALA A 130 2.93 -27.32 3.54
N PHE A 131 3.81 -26.97 2.59
CA PHE A 131 5.18 -27.50 2.48
C PHE A 131 6.26 -26.39 2.59
N GLN A 132 5.93 -25.23 3.15
CA GLN A 132 6.92 -24.14 3.30
C GLN A 132 8.15 -24.63 4.06
N GLN A 133 9.36 -24.28 3.63
CA GLN A 133 10.64 -24.70 4.22
C GLN A 133 10.87 -26.24 4.22
N CYS A 134 10.15 -27.03 3.41
CA CYS A 134 10.49 -28.43 3.10
C CYS A 134 11.71 -28.53 2.18
N SER A 135 12.89 -28.18 2.70
CA SER A 135 14.14 -28.06 1.93
C SER A 135 14.67 -29.39 1.37
N GLY A 136 14.20 -30.55 1.84
CA GLY A 136 14.55 -31.87 1.32
C GLY A 136 13.78 -32.33 0.07
N ILE A 137 12.64 -31.72 -0.27
CA ILE A 137 11.79 -32.17 -1.38
C ILE A 137 12.42 -31.72 -2.71
N THR A 138 12.72 -32.68 -3.60
CA THR A 138 13.36 -32.42 -4.91
C THR A 138 12.37 -32.34 -6.08
N SER A 139 11.21 -32.98 -5.97
CA SER A 139 10.11 -32.87 -6.93
C SER A 139 8.78 -33.15 -6.24
N ILE A 140 7.70 -32.62 -6.79
CA ILE A 140 6.34 -32.96 -6.38
C ILE A 140 5.44 -33.18 -7.59
N SER A 141 4.34 -33.91 -7.40
CA SER A 141 3.31 -34.15 -8.40
C SER A 141 1.94 -33.77 -7.84
N ILE A 142 1.22 -32.92 -8.55
CA ILE A 142 -0.12 -32.43 -8.20
C ILE A 142 -1.16 -33.31 -8.93
N PRO A 143 -1.96 -34.11 -8.21
CA PRO A 143 -2.89 -35.07 -8.81
C PRO A 143 -4.08 -34.40 -9.53
N SER A 144 -4.83 -35.19 -10.28
CA SER A 144 -5.96 -34.73 -11.09
C SER A 144 -7.10 -34.13 -10.26
N THR A 145 -7.26 -34.54 -9.00
CA THR A 145 -8.32 -34.07 -8.09
C THR A 145 -8.08 -32.71 -7.42
N ILE A 146 -6.88 -32.13 -7.48
CA ILE A 146 -6.58 -30.86 -6.80
C ILE A 146 -7.30 -29.70 -7.50
N THR A 147 -8.21 -29.04 -6.78
CA THR A 147 -8.95 -27.84 -7.22
C THR A 147 -8.48 -26.56 -6.54
N SER A 148 -7.60 -26.64 -5.52
CA SER A 148 -7.07 -25.46 -4.82
C SER A 148 -5.67 -25.72 -4.25
N LEU A 149 -4.78 -24.75 -4.49
CA LEU A 149 -3.45 -24.64 -3.87
C LEU A 149 -3.37 -23.26 -3.21
N GLY A 150 -3.33 -23.23 -1.87
CA GLY A 150 -3.20 -21.98 -1.14
C GLY A 150 -1.82 -21.34 -1.28
N ASP A 151 -1.70 -20.12 -0.78
CA ASP A 151 -0.53 -19.28 -1.03
C ASP A 151 0.75 -19.81 -0.37
N ASN A 152 1.89 -19.59 -1.04
CA ASN A 152 3.24 -19.92 -0.53
C ASN A 152 3.44 -21.42 -0.21
N VAL A 153 2.61 -22.33 -0.74
CA VAL A 153 2.68 -23.79 -0.50
C VAL A 153 4.08 -24.39 -0.72
N PHE A 154 4.87 -23.84 -1.66
CA PHE A 154 6.24 -24.25 -1.96
C PHE A 154 7.32 -23.17 -1.66
N GLU A 155 7.05 -22.20 -0.78
CA GLU A 155 8.04 -21.19 -0.37
C GLU A 155 9.20 -21.85 0.42
N ARG A 156 10.45 -21.56 0.04
CA ARG A 156 11.68 -22.14 0.63
C ARG A 156 11.80 -23.67 0.57
N CYS A 157 11.18 -24.29 -0.43
CA CYS A 157 11.52 -25.64 -0.86
C CYS A 157 12.82 -25.61 -1.68
N THR A 158 13.96 -25.33 -1.03
CA THR A 158 15.21 -24.95 -1.71
C THR A 158 15.86 -26.03 -2.57
N SER A 159 15.51 -27.32 -2.40
CA SER A 159 15.93 -28.41 -3.31
C SER A 159 14.94 -28.71 -4.44
N LEU A 160 13.76 -28.06 -4.46
CA LEU A 160 12.68 -28.39 -5.39
C LEU A 160 13.06 -27.97 -6.82
N GLN A 161 13.19 -28.94 -7.72
CA GLN A 161 13.58 -28.76 -9.11
C GLN A 161 12.41 -28.83 -10.09
N SER A 162 11.30 -29.47 -9.71
CA SER A 162 10.11 -29.57 -10.56
C SER A 162 8.80 -29.69 -9.76
N ILE A 163 7.78 -28.96 -10.22
CA ILE A 163 6.38 -29.13 -9.86
C ILE A 163 5.67 -29.72 -11.07
N ASN A 164 5.32 -31.01 -10.98
CA ASN A 164 4.60 -31.74 -12.02
C ASN A 164 3.09 -31.65 -11.73
N VAL A 165 2.27 -31.66 -12.77
CA VAL A 165 0.79 -31.62 -12.65
C VAL A 165 0.21 -32.68 -13.57
N ASP A 166 -0.78 -33.44 -13.09
CA ASP A 166 -1.47 -34.41 -13.95
C ASP A 166 -2.17 -33.69 -15.13
N THR A 167 -2.11 -34.28 -16.33
CA THR A 167 -2.67 -33.67 -17.54
C THR A 167 -4.17 -33.38 -17.45
N ASN A 168 -4.89 -34.13 -16.63
CA ASN A 168 -6.33 -34.08 -16.42
C ASN A 168 -6.74 -33.16 -15.25
N ASN A 169 -5.80 -32.57 -14.50
CA ASN A 169 -6.11 -31.51 -13.54
C ASN A 169 -6.74 -30.32 -14.28
N ASN A 170 -7.81 -29.72 -13.78
CA ASN A 170 -8.54 -28.67 -14.51
C ASN A 170 -8.02 -27.25 -14.25
N GLU A 171 -7.39 -27.01 -13.10
CA GLU A 171 -7.04 -25.66 -12.63
C GLU A 171 -5.59 -25.27 -12.95
N TYR A 172 -4.69 -26.26 -13.04
CA TYR A 172 -3.25 -26.06 -13.15
C TYR A 172 -2.61 -26.81 -14.33
N LYS A 173 -1.41 -26.38 -14.71
CA LYS A 173 -0.49 -27.15 -15.57
C LYS A 173 0.97 -26.96 -15.16
N SER A 174 1.80 -27.90 -15.57
CA SER A 174 3.26 -27.76 -15.53
C SER A 174 3.77 -27.43 -16.94
N ILE A 175 4.68 -26.47 -17.05
CA ILE A 175 5.49 -26.22 -18.26
C ILE A 175 6.95 -26.29 -17.81
N ASP A 176 7.73 -27.25 -18.30
CA ASP A 176 9.13 -27.48 -17.90
C ASP A 176 9.39 -27.56 -16.37
N GLY A 177 8.42 -28.13 -15.63
CA GLY A 177 8.48 -28.22 -14.16
C GLY A 177 8.09 -26.93 -13.42
N VAL A 178 7.73 -25.86 -14.13
CA VAL A 178 7.21 -24.60 -13.59
C VAL A 178 5.68 -24.66 -13.53
N LEU A 179 5.10 -24.20 -12.42
CA LEU A 179 3.65 -24.25 -12.17
C LEU A 179 2.93 -23.01 -12.74
N PHE A 180 1.87 -23.24 -13.50
CA PHE A 180 0.98 -22.23 -14.08
C PHE A 180 -0.50 -22.56 -13.82
N THR A 181 -1.38 -21.56 -13.97
CA THR A 181 -2.81 -21.77 -14.21
C THR A 181 -3.04 -22.56 -15.51
N LYS A 182 -4.17 -23.26 -15.66
CA LYS A 182 -4.43 -24.16 -16.80
C LYS A 182 -4.33 -23.48 -18.17
N ASP A 183 -4.83 -22.26 -18.28
CA ASP A 183 -4.71 -21.40 -19.47
C ASP A 183 -3.25 -20.98 -19.72
N GLY A 184 -2.49 -20.72 -18.65
CA GLY A 184 -1.09 -20.28 -18.65
C GLY A 184 -0.90 -18.79 -18.45
N SER A 185 -1.97 -18.02 -18.20
CA SER A 185 -1.90 -16.57 -18.03
C SER A 185 -1.10 -16.14 -16.80
N LYS A 186 -1.16 -16.92 -15.71
CA LYS A 186 -0.41 -16.66 -14.47
C LYS A 186 0.67 -17.72 -14.25
N LEU A 187 1.93 -17.29 -14.22
CA LEU A 187 3.03 -18.09 -13.69
C LEU A 187 2.92 -18.08 -12.16
N ILE A 188 2.59 -19.23 -11.58
CA ILE A 188 2.33 -19.36 -10.13
C ILE A 188 3.65 -19.58 -9.40
N ARG A 189 4.47 -20.54 -9.85
CA ARG A 189 5.70 -20.91 -9.13
C ARG A 189 6.76 -21.56 -10.00
N TYR A 190 7.91 -20.89 -10.11
CA TYR A 190 9.19 -21.47 -10.46
C TYR A 190 9.77 -22.22 -9.24
N PRO A 191 10.31 -23.45 -9.40
CA PRO A 191 10.92 -24.19 -8.30
C PRO A 191 12.28 -23.58 -7.89
N GLU A 192 12.48 -23.23 -6.62
CA GLU A 192 13.69 -22.50 -6.15
C GLU A 192 15.01 -23.23 -6.44
N GLY A 193 14.98 -24.57 -6.38
CA GLY A 193 16.12 -25.44 -6.63
C GLY A 193 16.32 -25.82 -8.09
N LYS A 194 15.48 -25.35 -9.02
CA LYS A 194 15.65 -25.57 -10.48
C LYS A 194 16.92 -24.84 -10.93
N LEU A 195 17.86 -25.60 -11.52
CA LEU A 195 19.26 -25.20 -11.69
C LEU A 195 19.54 -24.42 -12.99
N ASP A 196 18.52 -24.15 -13.79
CA ASP A 196 18.67 -23.48 -15.08
C ASP A 196 19.11 -22.02 -14.91
N THR A 197 20.14 -21.62 -15.66
CA THR A 197 20.78 -20.30 -15.56
C THR A 197 20.00 -19.21 -16.29
N SER A 198 19.11 -19.57 -17.20
CA SER A 198 18.28 -18.63 -17.96
C SER A 198 16.89 -19.21 -18.16
N TYR A 199 15.86 -18.38 -18.08
CA TYR A 199 14.48 -18.77 -18.34
C TYR A 199 13.78 -17.74 -19.24
N THR A 200 12.91 -18.22 -20.13
CA THR A 200 12.08 -17.37 -21.01
C THR A 200 10.63 -17.50 -20.56
N ILE A 201 9.99 -16.39 -20.20
CA ILE A 201 8.57 -16.35 -19.93
C ILE A 201 7.80 -16.73 -21.21
N PRO A 202 6.92 -17.74 -21.19
CA PRO A 202 6.13 -18.09 -22.38
C PRO A 202 5.23 -16.94 -22.85
N ASN A 203 5.09 -16.82 -24.18
CA ASN A 203 4.31 -15.80 -24.90
C ASN A 203 2.77 -15.97 -24.79
N HIS A 204 2.31 -16.12 -23.56
CA HIS A 204 0.91 -16.22 -23.14
C HIS A 204 0.74 -16.03 -21.62
N ALA A 205 1.82 -15.95 -20.86
CA ALA A 205 1.78 -15.56 -19.46
C ALA A 205 1.77 -14.02 -19.36
N THR A 206 0.64 -13.46 -18.92
CA THR A 206 0.45 -12.02 -18.74
C THR A 206 0.76 -11.56 -17.32
N ILE A 207 0.78 -12.48 -16.36
CA ILE A 207 1.01 -12.22 -14.93
C ILE A 207 2.14 -13.11 -14.41
N LEU A 208 3.19 -12.50 -13.86
CA LEU A 208 4.12 -13.19 -12.97
C LEU A 208 3.58 -13.06 -11.54
N GLY A 209 3.08 -14.14 -10.95
CA GLY A 209 2.46 -14.10 -9.63
C GLY A 209 3.44 -13.75 -8.51
N ASP A 210 2.92 -13.25 -7.39
CA ASP A 210 3.73 -12.94 -6.20
C ASP A 210 4.66 -14.09 -5.82
N LYS A 211 5.94 -13.76 -5.55
CA LYS A 211 7.03 -14.72 -5.28
C LYS A 211 7.22 -15.82 -6.33
N SER A 212 6.70 -15.66 -7.55
CA SER A 212 6.78 -16.73 -8.56
C SER A 212 8.21 -17.15 -8.90
N PHE A 213 9.22 -16.27 -8.78
CA PHE A 213 10.65 -16.59 -8.87
C PHE A 213 11.43 -16.33 -7.56
N TYR A 214 10.75 -16.28 -6.42
CA TYR A 214 11.39 -16.01 -5.12
C TYR A 214 12.45 -17.06 -4.80
N ASN A 215 13.65 -16.60 -4.40
CA ASN A 215 14.82 -17.39 -4.03
C ASN A 215 15.32 -18.36 -5.11
N CYS A 216 15.19 -18.01 -6.40
CA CYS A 216 15.72 -18.83 -7.51
C CYS A 216 17.25 -18.73 -7.61
N ALA A 217 17.96 -19.47 -6.76
CA ALA A 217 19.42 -19.46 -6.66
C ALA A 217 20.15 -20.00 -7.91
N GLY A 218 19.45 -20.64 -8.84
CA GLY A 218 19.99 -21.09 -10.14
C GLY A 218 20.13 -19.98 -11.18
N LEU A 219 19.21 -19.01 -11.17
CA LEU A 219 18.89 -18.11 -12.29
C LEU A 219 19.84 -16.91 -12.40
N GLU A 220 20.48 -16.74 -13.55
CA GLU A 220 21.47 -15.68 -13.85
C GLU A 220 20.93 -14.62 -14.83
N ASP A 221 19.96 -15.00 -15.68
CA ASP A 221 19.30 -14.19 -16.72
C ASP A 221 17.80 -14.53 -16.83
N ILE A 222 16.96 -13.59 -17.29
CA ILE A 222 15.55 -13.85 -17.57
C ILE A 222 15.01 -13.00 -18.73
N ILE A 223 14.30 -13.66 -19.66
CA ILE A 223 13.63 -13.01 -20.79
C ILE A 223 12.13 -12.90 -20.47
N ILE A 224 11.68 -11.68 -20.18
CA ILE A 224 10.27 -11.33 -19.95
C ILE A 224 9.65 -10.92 -21.30
N HIS A 225 8.58 -11.59 -21.72
CA HIS A 225 7.91 -11.32 -23.01
C HIS A 225 6.95 -10.13 -22.92
N ASN A 226 6.71 -9.41 -24.03
CA ASN A 226 5.86 -8.22 -24.06
C ASN A 226 4.36 -8.50 -23.76
N ASP A 227 3.93 -9.76 -23.60
CA ASP A 227 2.58 -10.07 -23.11
C ASP A 227 2.43 -9.86 -21.59
N VAL A 228 3.54 -9.78 -20.85
CA VAL A 228 3.51 -9.58 -19.39
C VAL A 228 3.06 -8.15 -19.09
N THR A 229 1.87 -8.01 -18.52
CA THR A 229 1.35 -6.71 -18.04
C THR A 229 1.68 -6.48 -16.57
N THR A 230 1.88 -7.54 -15.81
CA THR A 230 1.94 -7.46 -14.34
C THR A 230 3.05 -8.34 -13.77
N ILE A 231 4.02 -7.68 -13.14
CA ILE A 231 5.03 -8.34 -12.31
C ILE A 231 4.56 -8.19 -10.87
N GLY A 232 4.18 -9.31 -10.26
CA GLY A 232 3.71 -9.36 -8.88
C GLY A 232 4.75 -8.99 -7.83
N LEU A 233 4.35 -9.23 -6.59
CA LEU A 233 5.02 -8.77 -5.38
C LEU A 233 6.20 -9.69 -5.02
N SER A 234 7.38 -9.13 -4.76
CA SER A 234 8.62 -9.89 -4.46
C SER A 234 8.98 -10.98 -5.48
N VAL A 235 8.60 -10.83 -6.77
CA VAL A 235 8.73 -11.87 -7.81
C VAL A 235 10.13 -12.47 -7.93
N PHE A 236 11.17 -11.66 -8.13
CA PHE A 236 12.56 -12.12 -8.27
C PHE A 236 13.37 -11.99 -6.97
N CYS A 237 12.68 -11.76 -5.86
CA CYS A 237 13.34 -11.47 -4.61
C CYS A 237 14.22 -12.65 -4.14
N GLN A 238 15.41 -12.38 -3.60
CA GLN A 238 16.43 -13.39 -3.30
C GLN A 238 16.97 -14.18 -4.52
N CYS A 239 16.81 -13.71 -5.77
CA CYS A 239 17.55 -14.26 -6.90
C CYS A 239 19.05 -13.88 -6.82
N ILE A 240 19.80 -14.55 -5.95
CA ILE A 240 21.21 -14.23 -5.61
C ILE A 240 22.22 -14.28 -6.77
N LYS A 241 21.76 -14.72 -7.94
CA LYS A 241 22.56 -14.87 -9.15
C LYS A 241 22.14 -13.95 -10.30
N LEU A 242 20.93 -13.41 -10.28
CA LEU A 242 20.33 -12.67 -11.40
C LEU A 242 21.12 -11.39 -11.67
N THR A 243 21.53 -11.18 -12.92
CA THR A 243 22.53 -10.16 -13.28
C THR A 243 21.96 -8.90 -13.92
N ASN A 244 21.08 -9.06 -14.90
CA ASN A 244 20.44 -7.98 -15.62
C ASN A 244 18.98 -8.35 -15.88
N VAL A 245 18.07 -7.37 -15.87
CA VAL A 245 16.66 -7.59 -16.19
C VAL A 245 16.13 -6.45 -17.04
N VAL A 246 15.35 -6.78 -18.07
CA VAL A 246 14.58 -5.83 -18.89
C VAL A 246 13.10 -6.05 -18.60
N ILE A 247 12.41 -4.97 -18.25
CA ILE A 247 10.97 -4.91 -18.01
C ILE A 247 10.32 -4.29 -19.25
N PRO A 248 9.53 -5.05 -20.04
CA PRO A 248 8.99 -4.56 -21.31
C PRO A 248 7.92 -3.48 -21.14
N GLU A 249 7.67 -2.74 -22.22
CA GLU A 249 6.79 -1.56 -22.31
C GLU A 249 5.35 -1.78 -21.84
N ASN A 250 4.85 -3.02 -21.94
CA ASN A 250 3.49 -3.39 -21.58
C ASN A 250 3.31 -3.69 -20.08
N VAL A 251 4.39 -3.76 -19.30
CA VAL A 251 4.29 -3.96 -17.84
C VAL A 251 3.74 -2.69 -17.20
N THR A 252 2.45 -2.68 -16.88
CA THR A 252 1.78 -1.57 -16.19
C THR A 252 2.07 -1.56 -14.69
N ASP A 253 2.28 -2.73 -14.10
CA ASP A 253 2.34 -2.90 -12.64
C ASP A 253 3.56 -3.72 -12.23
N ILE A 254 4.40 -3.17 -11.35
CA ILE A 254 5.59 -3.82 -10.77
C ILE A 254 5.47 -3.81 -9.25
N GLY A 255 5.31 -4.99 -8.65
CA GLY A 255 5.15 -5.16 -7.20
C GLY A 255 6.37 -4.70 -6.39
N GLY A 256 6.11 -4.27 -5.16
CA GLY A 256 7.15 -3.90 -4.20
C GLY A 256 8.14 -5.03 -3.91
N ALA A 257 9.38 -4.68 -3.59
CA ALA A 257 10.47 -5.62 -3.33
C ALA A 257 10.74 -6.66 -4.45
N ALA A 258 10.22 -6.48 -5.67
CA ALA A 258 10.37 -7.44 -6.78
C ALA A 258 11.83 -7.84 -7.07
N PHE A 259 12.80 -6.96 -6.82
CA PHE A 259 14.24 -7.19 -6.99
C PHE A 259 15.04 -7.05 -5.68
N SER A 260 14.37 -7.12 -4.53
CA SER A 260 15.04 -7.08 -3.22
C SER A 260 15.97 -8.29 -3.02
N GLN A 261 17.09 -8.09 -2.32
CA GLN A 261 18.11 -9.11 -2.05
C GLN A 261 18.64 -9.84 -3.29
N CYS A 262 18.82 -9.12 -4.41
CA CYS A 262 19.47 -9.62 -5.64
C CYS A 262 20.93 -9.09 -5.74
N PRO A 263 21.90 -9.59 -4.95
CA PRO A 263 23.26 -9.04 -4.84
C PRO A 263 24.12 -9.05 -6.12
N LYS A 264 23.69 -9.73 -7.19
CA LYS A 264 24.34 -9.69 -8.51
C LYS A 264 23.65 -8.79 -9.53
N LEU A 265 22.49 -8.22 -9.21
CA LEU A 265 21.75 -7.38 -10.14
C LEU A 265 22.52 -6.07 -10.35
N THR A 266 22.98 -5.83 -11.57
CA THR A 266 23.76 -4.63 -11.94
C THR A 266 22.98 -3.66 -12.83
N LYS A 267 22.13 -4.17 -13.73
CA LYS A 267 21.29 -3.38 -14.64
C LYS A 267 19.82 -3.80 -14.51
N LEU A 268 18.95 -2.84 -14.21
CA LEU A 268 17.50 -2.98 -14.35
C LEU A 268 17.03 -1.96 -15.40
N THR A 269 16.32 -2.40 -16.44
CA THR A 269 15.81 -1.51 -17.50
C THR A 269 14.30 -1.53 -17.48
N ILE A 270 13.64 -0.37 -17.42
CA ILE A 270 12.18 -0.25 -17.35
C ILE A 270 11.69 0.54 -18.56
N LEU A 271 11.05 -0.17 -19.50
CA LEU A 271 10.61 0.37 -20.79
C LEU A 271 9.19 0.96 -20.76
N ASN A 272 8.48 0.93 -19.63
CA ASN A 272 7.21 1.65 -19.47
C ASN A 272 7.44 2.93 -18.63
N PRO A 273 7.32 4.14 -19.21
CA PRO A 273 7.47 5.38 -18.44
C PRO A 273 6.36 5.60 -17.40
N ASN A 274 5.23 4.91 -17.52
CA ASN A 274 4.06 5.05 -16.66
C ASN A 274 3.83 3.83 -15.74
N ALA A 275 4.83 2.96 -15.57
CA ALA A 275 4.68 1.79 -14.70
C ALA A 275 4.36 2.20 -13.25
N ASN A 276 3.33 1.61 -12.67
CA ASN A 276 3.09 1.67 -11.23
C ASN A 276 4.14 0.81 -10.53
N ILE A 277 4.85 1.38 -9.55
CA ILE A 277 5.96 0.73 -8.85
C ILE A 277 5.62 0.65 -7.37
N GLY A 278 5.61 -0.57 -6.83
CA GLY A 278 5.45 -0.79 -5.41
C GLY A 278 6.68 -0.34 -4.62
N MET A 279 6.45 0.06 -3.37
CA MET A 279 7.51 0.52 -2.46
C MET A 279 8.67 -0.51 -2.36
N TYR A 280 9.89 0.00 -2.14
CA TYR A 280 11.08 -0.81 -1.90
C TYR A 280 11.46 -1.78 -3.05
N LEU A 281 11.18 -1.42 -4.31
CA LEU A 281 11.46 -2.19 -5.54
C LEU A 281 12.73 -3.06 -5.46
N TYR A 282 13.82 -2.50 -4.94
CA TYR A 282 14.99 -3.24 -4.45
C TYR A 282 15.45 -2.70 -3.09
N THR A 283 15.96 -3.61 -2.25
CA THR A 283 16.68 -3.33 -1.00
C THR A 283 17.86 -4.30 -0.84
N GLY A 284 19.00 -3.78 -0.40
CA GLY A 284 20.26 -4.52 -0.26
C GLY A 284 21.48 -3.63 -0.55
N SER A 285 22.66 -4.04 -0.08
CA SER A 285 23.90 -3.24 -0.07
C SER A 285 24.58 -3.02 -1.43
N PHE A 286 23.87 -3.17 -2.55
CA PHE A 286 24.44 -3.19 -3.90
C PHE A 286 23.74 -2.16 -4.79
N ARG A 287 24.54 -1.32 -5.46
CA ARG A 287 24.05 -0.26 -6.35
C ARG A 287 23.66 -0.82 -7.71
N VAL A 288 22.41 -1.30 -7.81
CA VAL A 288 21.74 -1.53 -9.11
C VAL A 288 21.68 -0.20 -9.86
N VAL A 289 22.08 -0.17 -11.14
CA VAL A 289 21.82 0.98 -12.01
C VAL A 289 20.48 0.76 -12.71
N VAL A 290 19.56 1.70 -12.53
CA VAL A 290 18.24 1.67 -13.19
C VAL A 290 18.28 2.54 -14.45
N TYR A 291 17.83 1.97 -15.56
CA TYR A 291 17.64 2.64 -16.84
C TYR A 291 16.16 2.82 -17.09
N CYS A 292 15.70 4.08 -17.15
CA CYS A 292 14.32 4.43 -17.48
C CYS A 292 14.25 5.85 -18.07
N TYR A 293 13.19 6.15 -18.82
CA TYR A 293 12.98 7.43 -19.51
C TYR A 293 12.98 8.65 -18.56
N GLU A 294 13.28 9.83 -19.09
CA GLU A 294 13.55 11.00 -18.24
C GLU A 294 12.33 11.48 -17.42
N ASP A 295 11.12 11.40 -17.95
CA ASP A 295 9.89 11.78 -17.21
C ASP A 295 9.14 10.57 -16.64
N SER A 296 9.81 9.43 -16.49
CA SER A 296 9.20 8.19 -16.00
C SER A 296 8.90 8.20 -14.50
N THR A 297 7.82 7.50 -14.10
CA THR A 297 7.54 7.12 -12.71
C THR A 297 8.74 6.45 -12.04
N ALA A 298 9.44 5.58 -12.79
CA ALA A 298 10.62 4.87 -12.35
C ALA A 298 11.75 5.80 -11.85
N LYS A 299 11.99 6.95 -12.50
CA LYS A 299 13.00 7.92 -12.05
C LYS A 299 12.69 8.41 -10.63
N THR A 300 11.43 8.77 -10.34
CA THR A 300 11.00 9.23 -9.01
C THR A 300 11.24 8.17 -7.92
N TYR A 301 11.05 6.88 -8.23
CA TYR A 301 11.28 5.77 -7.28
C TYR A 301 12.74 5.39 -7.09
N VAL A 302 13.66 5.94 -7.90
CA VAL A 302 15.12 5.72 -7.79
C VAL A 302 15.82 6.91 -7.11
N MET A 303 15.16 8.06 -6.96
CA MET A 303 15.79 9.30 -6.47
C MET A 303 16.26 9.29 -5.00
N THR A 304 15.81 8.38 -4.14
CA THR A 304 16.14 8.41 -2.70
C THR A 304 16.32 7.03 -2.06
N ASP A 305 17.49 6.79 -1.48
CA ASP A 305 17.67 5.87 -0.35
C ASP A 305 17.24 6.52 0.97
N ALA A 306 17.13 5.73 2.05
CA ALA A 306 16.68 6.18 3.36
C ALA A 306 17.63 7.17 4.05
N ASP A 307 18.89 7.24 3.61
CA ASP A 307 19.91 8.21 4.02
C ASP A 307 19.83 9.55 3.24
N GLY A 308 18.85 9.69 2.34
CA GLY A 308 18.69 10.85 1.47
C GLY A 308 19.65 10.90 0.28
N SER A 309 20.41 9.83 0.00
CA SER A 309 21.28 9.76 -1.16
C SER A 309 20.55 9.31 -2.43
N ASN A 310 20.92 9.88 -3.58
CA ASN A 310 20.39 9.47 -4.88
C ASN A 310 20.98 8.12 -5.29
N ARG A 311 20.12 7.15 -5.63
CA ARG A 311 20.55 5.89 -6.26
C ARG A 311 20.97 6.15 -7.71
N PRO A 312 21.90 5.37 -8.28
CA PRO A 312 22.35 5.60 -9.65
C PRO A 312 21.25 5.23 -10.67
N TRP A 313 20.77 6.26 -11.36
CA TRP A 313 19.92 6.16 -12.55
C TRP A 313 20.70 6.66 -13.77
N HIS A 314 20.42 6.07 -14.94
CA HIS A 314 20.81 6.59 -16.25
C HIS A 314 19.53 6.73 -17.10
N PRO A 315 19.38 7.79 -17.92
CA PRO A 315 18.30 7.86 -18.89
C PRO A 315 18.41 6.72 -19.90
N ILE A 316 17.26 6.30 -20.43
CA ILE A 316 17.25 5.56 -21.69
C ILE A 316 17.53 6.57 -22.81
N PRO A 317 18.35 6.23 -23.83
CA PRO A 317 18.49 7.05 -25.02
C PRO A 317 17.14 7.42 -25.66
N GLU A 318 16.89 8.72 -25.81
CA GLU A 318 15.68 9.29 -26.40
C GLU A 318 16.06 10.18 -27.60
N VAL A 319 15.30 10.09 -28.70
CA VAL A 319 15.24 11.16 -29.72
C VAL A 319 14.29 12.22 -29.19
N LYS A 320 14.73 13.48 -29.26
CA LYS A 320 14.09 14.66 -28.69
C LYS A 320 13.61 15.63 -29.78
N ASN A 321 14.34 15.73 -30.88
CA ASN A 321 13.91 16.36 -32.13
C ASN A 321 14.48 15.55 -33.31
N GLU A 322 13.71 15.37 -34.36
CA GLU A 322 14.19 14.75 -35.62
C GLU A 322 15.18 15.67 -36.35
N ILE A 323 16.15 15.09 -37.06
CA ILE A 323 17.08 15.83 -37.92
C ILE A 323 16.38 16.21 -39.23
N PRO A 324 16.30 17.51 -39.57
CA PRO A 324 15.72 17.92 -40.84
C PRO A 324 16.60 17.49 -42.02
N ASN A 325 15.97 17.02 -43.10
CA ASN A 325 16.63 16.70 -44.37
C ASN A 325 17.53 17.84 -44.86
N GLN A 326 18.71 17.50 -45.37
CA GLN A 326 19.74 18.46 -45.78
C GLN A 326 19.96 18.46 -47.30
N THR A 327 20.42 19.60 -47.83
CA THR A 327 20.78 19.74 -49.25
C THR A 327 22.27 20.05 -49.40
N ALA A 328 22.88 19.46 -50.43
CA ALA A 328 24.28 19.68 -50.79
C ALA A 328 24.43 19.82 -52.32
N ALA A 329 25.58 20.31 -52.79
CA ALA A 329 25.86 20.48 -54.21
C ALA A 329 27.16 19.78 -54.64
N VAL A 330 27.16 19.16 -55.82
CA VAL A 330 28.33 18.45 -56.37
C VAL A 330 29.50 19.42 -56.53
N GLY A 331 30.66 19.04 -55.98
CA GLY A 331 31.88 19.84 -56.02
C GLY A 331 31.97 21.00 -55.02
N ILE A 332 30.94 21.23 -54.19
CA ILE A 332 30.95 22.20 -53.09
C ILE A 332 31.24 21.49 -51.77
N SER A 333 31.97 22.13 -50.86
CA SER A 333 32.18 21.59 -49.51
C SER A 333 30.87 21.56 -48.73
N PHE A 334 30.47 20.38 -48.28
CA PHE A 334 29.37 20.18 -47.35
C PHE A 334 29.89 20.07 -45.91
N ASN A 335 29.18 20.70 -44.98
CA ASN A 335 29.46 20.61 -43.54
C ASN A 335 28.15 20.82 -42.76
N TYR A 336 27.69 19.79 -42.05
CA TYR A 336 26.49 19.82 -41.23
C TYR A 336 26.77 19.22 -39.85
N GLU A 337 26.56 20.02 -38.81
CA GLU A 337 26.66 19.62 -37.40
C GLU A 337 25.26 19.21 -36.92
N VAL A 338 25.12 18.01 -36.34
CA VAL A 338 23.83 17.52 -35.83
C VAL A 338 23.34 18.43 -34.69
N PRO A 339 22.06 18.87 -34.69
CA PRO A 339 21.54 19.73 -33.64
C PRO A 339 21.79 19.20 -32.23
N THR A 340 22.22 20.08 -31.32
CA THR A 340 22.58 19.71 -29.94
C THR A 340 21.37 19.29 -29.08
N ASP A 341 20.17 19.34 -29.63
CA ASP A 341 18.92 18.90 -29.03
C ASP A 341 18.20 17.80 -29.84
N THR A 342 18.87 17.16 -30.82
CA THR A 342 18.35 15.97 -31.52
C THR A 342 18.12 14.80 -30.56
N PHE A 343 19.09 14.52 -29.69
CA PHE A 343 19.03 13.43 -28.71
C PHE A 343 19.02 13.99 -27.29
N ASN A 344 18.47 13.24 -26.33
CA ASN A 344 18.56 13.62 -24.91
C ASN A 344 19.91 13.23 -24.29
N ASP A 345 20.99 13.87 -24.75
CA ASP A 345 22.36 13.63 -24.28
C ASP A 345 22.85 14.64 -23.23
N THR A 346 21.90 15.35 -22.59
CA THR A 346 22.10 16.48 -21.65
C THR A 346 22.92 16.14 -20.38
N TYR A 347 23.41 14.92 -20.25
CA TYR A 347 24.08 14.35 -19.09
C TYR A 347 25.49 13.86 -19.45
N SER A 348 26.46 13.98 -18.52
CA SER A 348 27.86 13.60 -18.74
C SER A 348 28.13 12.08 -18.74
N TYR A 349 27.38 11.31 -19.53
CA TYR A 349 27.56 9.88 -19.77
C TYR A 349 28.36 9.63 -21.07
N ASN A 350 28.82 8.40 -21.27
CA ASN A 350 29.70 8.04 -22.40
C ASN A 350 28.88 7.56 -23.61
N TYR A 351 28.04 8.44 -24.16
CA TYR A 351 27.26 8.14 -25.37
C TYR A 351 28.16 7.87 -26.58
N GLU A 352 28.03 6.70 -27.19
CA GLU A 352 28.66 6.35 -28.48
C GLU A 352 27.73 6.77 -29.62
N TYR A 353 28.26 7.44 -30.65
CA TYR A 353 27.47 7.92 -31.80
C TYR A 353 27.97 7.32 -33.11
N THR A 354 27.10 6.57 -33.78
CA THR A 354 27.40 5.96 -35.08
C THR A 354 26.47 6.49 -36.16
N ALA A 355 26.96 6.58 -37.40
CA ALA A 355 26.16 6.97 -38.56
C ALA A 355 26.33 5.97 -39.71
N THR A 356 25.25 5.71 -40.43
CA THR A 356 25.20 4.77 -41.57
C THR A 356 24.54 5.44 -42.78
N GLY A 357 24.47 4.76 -43.93
CA GLY A 357 23.81 5.27 -45.15
C GLY A 357 24.52 6.39 -45.92
N MET A 358 25.52 7.05 -45.33
CA MET A 358 26.32 8.13 -45.95
C MET A 358 26.87 7.80 -47.36
N PRO A 359 26.87 8.75 -48.31
CA PRO A 359 27.61 8.62 -49.55
C PRO A 359 29.12 8.59 -49.28
N THR A 360 29.90 7.84 -50.07
CA THR A 360 31.34 7.61 -49.85
C THR A 360 32.25 8.85 -49.93
N SER A 361 31.69 10.03 -50.22
CA SER A 361 32.38 11.33 -50.24
C SER A 361 31.96 12.28 -49.10
N ILE A 362 31.18 11.79 -48.14
CA ILE A 362 30.86 12.45 -46.86
C ILE A 362 31.28 11.51 -45.73
N THR A 363 31.82 12.08 -44.64
CA THR A 363 32.22 11.36 -43.43
C THR A 363 31.63 12.02 -42.20
N PHE A 364 31.16 11.21 -41.25
CA PHE A 364 30.74 11.64 -39.92
C PHE A 364 31.93 11.63 -38.95
N ASP A 365 32.16 12.74 -38.26
CA ASP A 365 33.06 12.83 -37.11
C ASP A 365 32.23 12.72 -35.82
N GLU A 366 32.39 11.61 -35.09
CA GLU A 366 31.69 11.32 -33.84
C GLU A 366 31.93 12.40 -32.77
N SER A 367 33.17 12.88 -32.63
CA SER A 367 33.58 13.80 -31.56
C SER A 367 32.99 15.21 -31.68
N SER A 368 32.57 15.58 -32.89
CA SER A 368 31.95 16.87 -33.23
C SER A 368 30.56 16.71 -33.83
N LYS A 369 30.00 15.50 -33.81
CA LYS A 369 28.73 15.10 -34.44
C LYS A 369 28.52 15.70 -35.85
N THR A 370 29.59 15.82 -36.64
CA THR A 370 29.60 16.62 -37.87
C THR A 370 29.79 15.76 -39.10
N PHE A 371 28.84 15.85 -40.04
CA PHE A 371 28.96 15.33 -41.40
C PHE A 371 29.72 16.34 -42.25
N SER A 372 30.87 15.94 -42.82
CA SER A 372 31.67 16.82 -43.69
C SER A 372 32.18 16.07 -44.94
N GLY A 373 32.37 16.80 -46.04
CA GLY A 373 32.86 16.22 -47.29
C GLY A 373 32.74 17.12 -48.50
N VAL A 374 32.92 16.54 -49.69
CA VAL A 374 32.66 17.20 -50.99
C VAL A 374 31.86 16.21 -51.84
N PRO A 375 30.55 16.40 -52.05
CA PRO A 375 29.74 15.45 -52.81
C PRO A 375 30.24 15.29 -54.24
N THR A 376 30.31 14.05 -54.71
CA THR A 376 30.86 13.69 -56.04
C THR A 376 29.82 13.15 -57.02
N ALA A 377 28.62 12.82 -56.54
CA ALA A 377 27.51 12.34 -57.36
C ALA A 377 26.17 12.80 -56.78
N THR A 378 25.23 13.20 -57.66
CA THR A 378 23.86 13.55 -57.31
C THR A 378 23.07 12.34 -56.82
N GLY A 379 22.12 12.54 -55.90
CA GLY A 379 21.26 11.50 -55.35
C GLY A 379 20.68 11.89 -53.98
N SER A 380 19.69 11.14 -53.51
CA SER A 380 19.29 11.14 -52.09
C SER A 380 20.02 10.01 -51.38
N TYR A 381 20.43 10.27 -50.12
CA TYR A 381 21.09 9.29 -49.27
C TYR A 381 20.48 9.36 -47.88
N ASP A 382 19.78 8.31 -47.47
CA ASP A 382 19.13 8.24 -46.16
C ASP A 382 20.17 7.84 -45.11
N ILE A 383 20.37 8.68 -44.10
CA ILE A 383 21.42 8.57 -43.10
C ILE A 383 20.78 8.32 -41.74
N THR A 384 20.88 7.09 -41.26
CA THR A 384 20.54 6.74 -39.88
C THR A 384 21.72 7.04 -38.97
N ILE A 385 21.51 7.94 -38.01
CA ILE A 385 22.40 8.17 -36.86
C ILE A 385 21.84 7.45 -35.63
N THR A 386 22.71 6.85 -34.84
CA THR A 386 22.34 6.05 -33.66
C THR A 386 23.17 6.46 -32.45
N MET A 387 22.50 6.89 -31.38
CA MET A 387 23.09 7.13 -30.07
C MET A 387 22.94 5.89 -29.20
N THR A 388 24.03 5.43 -28.59
CA THR A 388 24.07 4.23 -27.72
C THR A 388 24.63 4.57 -26.35
N GLU A 389 23.97 4.08 -25.28
CA GLU A 389 24.48 4.12 -23.91
C GLU A 389 24.24 2.76 -23.24
N ALA A 390 25.30 2.18 -22.67
CA ALA A 390 25.30 0.90 -21.96
C ALA A 390 24.50 -0.24 -22.65
N GLY A 391 24.52 -0.30 -23.98
CA GLY A 391 23.81 -1.30 -24.80
C GLY A 391 22.32 -1.03 -25.02
N ASN A 392 21.79 0.11 -24.59
CA ASN A 392 20.52 0.65 -25.08
C ASN A 392 20.83 1.60 -26.25
N SER A 393 20.03 1.62 -27.31
CA SER A 393 20.28 2.46 -28.49
C SER A 393 18.99 3.10 -29.01
N VAL A 394 19.07 4.36 -29.43
CA VAL A 394 18.00 5.06 -30.16
C VAL A 394 18.57 5.65 -31.44
N SER A 395 17.75 5.75 -32.49
CA SER A 395 18.18 6.17 -33.82
C SER A 395 17.21 7.16 -34.44
N ASP A 396 17.74 8.03 -35.28
CA ASP A 396 16.99 8.95 -36.14
C ASP A 396 17.53 8.86 -37.58
N THR A 397 16.70 9.16 -38.59
CA THR A 397 17.05 8.97 -40.01
C THR A 397 16.61 10.14 -40.87
N PHE A 398 17.57 10.80 -41.53
CA PHE A 398 17.34 11.96 -42.40
C PHE A 398 18.04 11.80 -43.76
N ALA A 399 17.52 12.46 -44.80
CA ALA A 399 18.11 12.43 -46.13
C ALA A 399 19.12 13.56 -46.35
N ILE A 400 20.25 13.25 -47.03
CA ILE A 400 21.08 14.26 -47.72
C ILE A 400 20.80 14.19 -49.22
N ILE A 401 20.28 15.28 -49.78
CA ILE A 401 19.94 15.44 -51.20
C ILE A 401 21.04 16.21 -51.92
N VAL A 402 21.74 15.58 -52.86
CA VAL A 402 22.87 16.16 -53.60
C VAL A 402 22.47 16.63 -55.00
N THR A 403 22.71 17.90 -55.30
CA THR A 403 22.27 18.64 -56.50
C THR A 403 23.43 19.19 -57.37
N PRO A 404 23.19 19.71 -58.60
CA PRO A 404 24.21 20.35 -59.45
C PRO A 404 24.74 21.71 -58.94
N THR A 405 25.62 22.37 -59.71
CA THR A 405 26.41 23.56 -59.27
C THR A 405 26.23 24.80 -60.17
N ASN A 406 25.41 25.75 -59.69
CA ASN A 406 24.81 26.87 -60.45
C ASN A 406 25.75 27.81 -61.24
N THR A 407 25.33 28.22 -62.45
CA THR A 407 26.04 29.11 -63.39
C THR A 407 25.10 30.09 -64.13
N SER A 408 25.48 31.36 -64.27
CA SER A 408 24.53 32.46 -64.57
C SER A 408 24.08 32.63 -66.04
N PRO A 409 22.79 32.90 -66.31
CA PRO A 409 22.19 32.85 -67.64
C PRO A 409 22.62 33.97 -68.59
N THR A 410 22.61 33.66 -69.88
CA THR A 410 22.76 34.61 -71.00
C THR A 410 21.67 34.35 -72.06
N VAL A 411 21.33 35.36 -72.87
CA VAL A 411 20.47 35.19 -74.07
C VAL A 411 21.36 34.83 -75.27
N ASP A 412 21.04 33.75 -75.97
CA ASP A 412 21.69 33.37 -77.24
C ASP A 412 20.83 33.72 -78.46
N LYS A 413 19.48 33.65 -78.31
CA LYS A 413 18.51 33.88 -79.40
C LYS A 413 17.26 34.57 -78.88
N GLU A 414 16.68 35.43 -79.70
CA GLU A 414 15.41 36.13 -79.44
C GLU A 414 14.21 35.16 -79.60
N ILE A 415 13.13 35.39 -78.84
CA ILE A 415 11.89 34.60 -78.88
C ILE A 415 11.01 35.06 -80.06
N PRO A 416 10.54 34.16 -80.95
CA PRO A 416 9.68 34.53 -82.08
C PRO A 416 8.21 34.77 -81.68
N ASP A 417 7.57 35.72 -82.36
CA ASP A 417 6.12 36.02 -82.30
C ASP A 417 5.21 34.80 -82.59
N GLN A 418 4.07 34.70 -81.88
CA GLN A 418 3.16 33.54 -81.89
C GLN A 418 1.69 33.87 -82.18
N GLN A 419 0.87 32.85 -82.46
CA GLN A 419 -0.58 32.95 -82.66
C GLN A 419 -1.33 31.75 -82.04
N GLY A 420 -2.55 31.98 -81.55
CA GLY A 420 -3.41 31.01 -80.84
C GLY A 420 -4.91 31.25 -81.06
N GLU A 421 -5.76 30.58 -80.28
CA GLU A 421 -7.20 30.42 -80.55
C GLU A 421 -8.03 30.56 -79.23
N VAL A 422 -8.86 31.61 -79.01
CA VAL A 422 -9.67 31.77 -77.76
C VAL A 422 -10.68 30.62 -77.56
N GLY A 423 -10.47 29.82 -76.53
CA GLY A 423 -11.19 28.57 -76.28
C GLY A 423 -10.32 27.32 -76.47
N VAL A 424 -9.31 27.36 -77.35
CA VAL A 424 -8.33 26.25 -77.51
C VAL A 424 -7.17 26.47 -76.58
N ASP A 425 -6.57 25.41 -76.08
CA ASP A 425 -5.24 25.46 -75.47
C ASP A 425 -4.21 26.06 -76.44
N PHE A 426 -3.75 27.27 -76.10
CA PHE A 426 -2.55 27.81 -76.68
C PHE A 426 -1.36 27.24 -75.92
N SER A 427 -0.61 26.35 -76.57
CA SER A 427 0.64 25.81 -76.03
C SER A 427 1.83 26.29 -76.86
N TYR A 428 2.74 27.03 -76.22
CA TYR A 428 4.00 27.46 -76.83
C TYR A 428 5.16 27.38 -75.84
N THR A 429 6.07 26.42 -76.07
CA THR A 429 7.32 26.26 -75.31
C THR A 429 8.43 27.13 -75.91
N ILE A 430 9.08 27.92 -75.07
CA ILE A 430 10.29 28.68 -75.45
C ILE A 430 11.40 27.68 -75.83
N PRO A 431 12.09 27.84 -76.98
CA PRO A 431 13.19 26.96 -77.39
C PRO A 431 14.25 26.80 -76.30
N GLN A 432 14.75 25.57 -76.10
CA GLN A 432 15.73 25.29 -75.04
C GLN A 432 17.02 26.11 -75.18
N ASP A 433 17.36 26.46 -76.42
CA ASP A 433 18.55 27.20 -76.84
C ASP A 433 18.31 28.72 -77.04
N THR A 434 17.21 29.28 -76.50
CA THR A 434 17.00 30.73 -76.37
C THR A 434 17.91 31.35 -75.30
N PHE A 435 18.11 30.65 -74.17
CA PHE A 435 18.93 31.11 -73.04
C PHE A 435 19.98 30.04 -72.68
N ILE A 436 21.23 30.45 -72.43
CA ILE A 436 22.36 29.56 -72.18
C ILE A 436 23.09 29.88 -70.87
N ASN A 437 23.05 28.91 -69.96
CA ASN A 437 24.13 28.40 -69.09
C ASN A 437 23.69 27.00 -68.56
N VAL A 438 24.38 26.39 -67.59
CA VAL A 438 24.28 24.94 -67.35
C VAL A 438 23.21 24.50 -66.33
N ASP A 439 22.58 25.44 -65.60
CA ASP A 439 21.87 25.11 -64.36
C ASP A 439 20.39 25.59 -64.31
N GLY A 440 19.67 25.08 -63.29
CA GLY A 440 18.22 25.20 -63.16
C GLY A 440 17.71 26.64 -63.08
N TYR A 441 16.69 26.93 -63.88
CA TYR A 441 16.11 28.28 -64.01
C TYR A 441 14.73 28.38 -63.37
N THR A 442 14.43 29.59 -62.88
CA THR A 442 13.05 30.08 -62.83
C THR A 442 12.85 31.02 -64.03
N TYR A 443 11.82 30.75 -64.83
CA TYR A 443 11.32 31.73 -65.81
C TYR A 443 10.06 32.38 -65.27
N THR A 444 9.89 33.68 -65.54
CA THR A 444 8.63 34.41 -65.34
C THR A 444 8.24 35.11 -66.63
N ALA A 445 6.93 35.38 -66.80
CA ALA A 445 6.44 36.13 -67.95
C ALA A 445 5.38 37.17 -67.53
N GLU A 446 5.44 38.34 -68.17
CA GLU A 446 4.52 39.46 -67.96
C GLU A 446 3.91 39.92 -69.30
N GLY A 447 2.71 40.51 -69.28
CA GLY A 447 2.02 41.01 -70.48
C GLY A 447 1.21 39.96 -71.26
N MET A 448 0.95 38.80 -70.66
CA MET A 448 0.26 37.66 -71.31
C MET A 448 -1.19 37.95 -71.74
N PRO A 449 -1.71 37.26 -72.78
CA PRO A 449 -3.12 37.26 -73.11
C PRO A 449 -4.00 36.77 -71.95
N SER A 450 -5.20 37.34 -71.80
CA SER A 450 -6.14 36.90 -70.76
C SER A 450 -6.55 35.44 -70.98
N GLY A 451 -6.30 34.56 -70.02
CA GLY A 451 -6.57 33.12 -70.09
C GLY A 451 -5.35 32.25 -70.47
N ILE A 452 -4.25 32.86 -70.92
CA ILE A 452 -2.96 32.17 -71.02
C ILE A 452 -2.17 32.40 -69.72
N THR A 453 -1.61 31.32 -69.18
CA THR A 453 -0.62 31.33 -68.10
C THR A 453 0.76 30.97 -68.65
N PHE A 454 1.80 31.10 -67.83
CA PHE A 454 3.15 30.69 -68.20
C PHE A 454 3.77 29.88 -67.06
N SER A 455 4.07 28.62 -67.36
CA SER A 455 4.70 27.69 -66.43
C SER A 455 6.23 27.86 -66.51
N GLY A 456 6.80 28.47 -65.47
CA GLY A 456 8.23 28.80 -65.40
C GLY A 456 9.16 27.58 -65.38
N SER A 457 8.66 26.40 -64.99
CA SER A 457 9.39 25.12 -65.00
C SER A 457 9.39 24.47 -66.38
N SER A 458 8.24 24.44 -67.06
CA SER A 458 8.10 23.89 -68.42
C SER A 458 8.56 24.85 -69.52
N LYS A 459 8.82 26.12 -69.19
CA LYS A 459 9.10 27.23 -70.13
C LYS A 459 7.97 27.44 -71.16
N THR A 460 6.75 27.03 -70.82
CA THR A 460 5.63 26.94 -71.76
C THR A 460 4.52 27.90 -71.37
N PHE A 461 4.06 28.67 -72.35
CA PHE A 461 2.80 29.40 -72.29
C PHE A 461 1.68 28.41 -72.55
N THR A 462 0.74 28.27 -71.62
CA THR A 462 -0.32 27.25 -71.63
C THR A 462 -1.68 27.85 -71.32
N GLY A 463 -2.73 27.06 -71.55
CA GLY A 463 -4.09 27.38 -71.17
C GLY A 463 -4.90 28.05 -72.27
N VAL A 464 -6.18 28.25 -71.95
CA VAL A 464 -7.22 28.68 -72.87
C VAL A 464 -7.35 30.20 -72.84
N PRO A 465 -6.86 30.95 -73.85
CA PRO A 465 -7.08 32.38 -73.90
C PRO A 465 -8.56 32.69 -74.12
N THR A 466 -8.99 33.87 -73.66
CA THR A 466 -10.40 34.27 -73.52
C THR A 466 -10.76 35.54 -74.30
N ILE A 467 -9.78 36.24 -74.85
CA ILE A 467 -9.94 37.51 -75.57
C ILE A 467 -9.05 37.52 -76.82
N SER A 468 -9.62 37.91 -77.96
CA SER A 468 -8.90 38.10 -79.22
C SER A 468 -8.32 39.52 -79.29
N ASP A 469 -7.00 39.64 -79.09
CA ASP A 469 -6.23 40.88 -79.27
C ASP A 469 -4.76 40.54 -79.58
N LEU A 470 -3.90 41.55 -79.76
CA LEU A 470 -2.44 41.44 -79.88
C LEU A 470 -1.75 41.84 -78.56
N TYR A 471 -1.04 40.89 -77.96
CA TYR A 471 -0.36 41.05 -76.67
C TYR A 471 1.16 41.10 -76.86
N MET A 472 1.86 41.91 -76.05
CA MET A 472 3.31 42.02 -76.03
C MET A 472 3.83 41.44 -74.71
N VAL A 473 4.54 40.33 -74.79
CA VAL A 473 4.95 39.50 -73.66
C VAL A 473 6.43 39.67 -73.39
N THR A 474 6.79 39.87 -72.12
CA THR A 474 8.18 39.91 -71.65
C THR A 474 8.46 38.63 -70.87
N VAL A 475 9.51 37.89 -71.23
CA VAL A 475 10.01 36.75 -70.46
C VAL A 475 11.28 37.15 -69.73
N THR A 476 11.39 36.79 -68.45
CA THR A 476 12.62 36.91 -67.67
C THR A 476 13.06 35.53 -67.19
N VAL A 477 14.34 35.19 -67.38
CA VAL A 477 14.97 34.02 -66.77
C VAL A 477 15.83 34.45 -65.58
N SER A 478 15.83 33.65 -64.51
CA SER A 478 16.58 33.88 -63.28
C SER A 478 17.24 32.60 -62.77
N ASP A 479 18.51 32.68 -62.36
CA ASP A 479 19.24 31.63 -61.63
C ASP A 479 19.04 31.69 -60.10
N GLY A 480 18.09 32.53 -59.64
CA GLY A 480 17.85 32.87 -58.24
C GLY A 480 18.69 34.05 -57.70
N ASN A 481 19.75 34.44 -58.41
CA ASN A 481 20.70 35.50 -58.00
C ASN A 481 20.86 36.59 -59.08
N ASN A 482 20.76 36.23 -60.36
CA ASN A 482 20.93 37.05 -61.55
C ASN A 482 19.78 36.77 -62.52
N SER A 483 19.33 37.79 -63.26
CA SER A 483 18.27 37.64 -64.27
C SER A 483 18.55 38.40 -65.56
N ILE A 484 17.94 37.93 -66.66
CA ILE A 484 17.99 38.53 -68.00
C ILE A 484 16.66 38.28 -68.73
N SER A 485 16.27 39.17 -69.64
CA SER A 485 14.91 39.18 -70.22
C SER A 485 14.90 39.39 -71.73
N ASP A 486 13.81 38.98 -72.38
CA ASP A 486 13.52 39.16 -73.82
C ASP A 486 12.01 39.40 -74.08
N THR A 487 11.61 39.91 -75.26
CA THR A 487 10.21 40.32 -75.55
C THR A 487 9.68 39.93 -76.94
N PHE A 488 8.47 39.38 -77.01
CA PHE A 488 7.80 38.92 -78.24
C PHE A 488 6.27 39.16 -78.21
N ASN A 489 5.55 38.91 -79.31
CA ASN A 489 4.10 39.17 -79.43
C ASN A 489 3.24 37.88 -79.57
N ILE A 490 1.96 37.91 -79.15
CA ILE A 490 0.97 36.81 -79.28
C ILE A 490 -0.41 37.32 -79.76
N MET A 491 -1.14 36.58 -80.63
CA MET A 491 -2.44 36.95 -81.25
C MET A 491 -3.48 35.78 -81.27
N ILE A 492 -4.79 35.98 -81.00
CA ILE A 492 -5.72 34.92 -80.48
C ILE A 492 -7.13 34.73 -81.21
N ASN A 493 -7.73 33.50 -81.28
CA ASN A 493 -8.92 33.03 -82.14
C ASN A 493 -10.14 32.11 -81.59
N ASN A 494 -10.29 30.72 -81.60
CA ASN A 494 -11.54 29.88 -81.23
C ASN A 494 -11.49 28.34 -80.74
N ASN A 495 -12.11 27.85 -79.58
CA ASN A 495 -12.74 26.46 -79.20
C ASN A 495 -12.15 25.38 -78.15
N SER A 496 -12.94 24.74 -77.20
CA SER A 496 -12.57 23.90 -75.96
C SER A 496 -13.10 22.41 -75.72
N ASP A 497 -12.77 21.69 -74.56
CA ASP A 497 -13.60 20.77 -73.62
C ASP A 497 -12.89 19.51 -72.88
N ASN A 498 -13.30 18.95 -71.66
CA ASN A 498 -12.63 17.83 -70.82
C ASN A 498 -13.49 16.83 -69.85
N THR A 499 -12.94 15.98 -68.89
CA THR A 499 -13.59 14.95 -67.91
C THR A 499 -12.81 14.64 -66.55
N ALA A 500 -13.26 13.75 -65.58
CA ALA A 500 -12.95 13.71 -64.09
C ALA A 500 -13.03 12.34 -63.26
N PRO A 501 -12.51 12.19 -61.98
CA PRO A 501 -12.31 10.93 -61.20
C PRO A 501 -13.30 10.62 -59.99
N THR A 502 -13.15 9.49 -59.24
CA THR A 502 -14.16 8.99 -58.24
C THR A 502 -13.69 8.25 -56.95
N VAL A 503 -14.55 8.20 -55.91
CA VAL A 503 -14.39 7.41 -54.65
C VAL A 503 -14.95 5.97 -54.78
N ALA A 504 -14.26 4.98 -54.19
CA ALA A 504 -14.59 3.55 -54.32
C ALA A 504 -14.93 2.82 -53.00
N ASN A 505 -14.32 3.20 -51.86
CA ASN A 505 -14.66 2.69 -50.52
C ASN A 505 -14.46 3.80 -49.47
N GLU A 506 -15.41 3.97 -48.55
CA GLU A 506 -15.36 4.99 -47.49
C GLU A 506 -14.38 4.61 -46.36
N ILE A 507 -13.72 5.61 -45.76
CA ILE A 507 -12.79 5.46 -44.64
C ILE A 507 -13.58 5.42 -43.31
N PRO A 508 -13.39 4.40 -42.45
CA PRO A 508 -14.12 4.30 -41.19
C PRO A 508 -13.55 5.21 -40.08
N ASP A 509 -14.43 5.69 -39.20
CA ASP A 509 -14.07 6.44 -37.99
C ASP A 509 -13.11 5.68 -37.07
N GLN A 510 -12.27 6.43 -36.36
CA GLN A 510 -11.18 5.96 -35.52
C GLN A 510 -11.34 6.38 -34.05
N THR A 511 -10.51 5.82 -33.16
CA THR A 511 -10.48 6.19 -31.74
C THR A 511 -9.04 6.21 -31.22
N ALA A 512 -8.69 7.26 -30.48
CA ALA A 512 -7.37 7.49 -29.91
C ALA A 512 -7.47 7.83 -28.40
N THR A 513 -6.35 7.78 -27.67
CA THR A 513 -6.33 7.98 -26.22
C THR A 513 -5.43 9.16 -25.84
N VAL A 514 -5.92 10.06 -24.99
CA VAL A 514 -5.15 11.23 -24.51
C VAL A 514 -3.79 10.80 -23.93
N GLY A 515 -2.70 11.38 -24.42
CA GLY A 515 -1.33 11.06 -24.00
C GLY A 515 -0.74 9.78 -24.60
N LYS A 516 -1.33 9.26 -25.68
CA LYS A 516 -0.80 8.13 -26.47
C LYS A 516 -0.74 8.51 -27.95
N GLU A 517 0.29 8.02 -28.63
CA GLU A 517 0.40 8.12 -30.08
C GLU A 517 -0.61 7.19 -30.76
N PHE A 518 -1.17 7.66 -31.87
CA PHE A 518 -2.11 6.96 -32.73
C PHE A 518 -1.64 7.05 -34.19
N THR A 519 -1.63 5.90 -34.88
CA THR A 519 -1.12 5.77 -36.25
C THR A 519 -2.08 4.94 -37.09
N TYR A 520 -2.38 5.40 -38.31
CA TYR A 520 -3.36 4.79 -39.24
C TYR A 520 -2.88 4.88 -40.69
N ILE A 521 -3.27 3.94 -41.56
CA ILE A 521 -2.86 3.91 -42.97
C ILE A 521 -4.11 3.79 -43.86
N ILE A 522 -4.25 4.66 -44.87
CA ILE A 522 -5.39 4.61 -45.79
C ILE A 522 -5.26 3.40 -46.75
N PRO A 523 -6.30 2.55 -46.89
CA PRO A 523 -6.28 1.40 -47.80
C PRO A 523 -6.10 1.75 -49.28
N GLU A 524 -5.51 0.84 -50.05
CA GLU A 524 -5.19 1.07 -51.47
C GLU A 524 -6.42 1.12 -52.38
N ASN A 525 -7.57 0.61 -51.92
CA ASN A 525 -8.81 0.48 -52.68
C ASN A 525 -9.83 1.61 -52.41
N THR A 526 -9.39 2.73 -51.87
CA THR A 526 -10.26 3.84 -51.39
C THR A 526 -10.80 4.69 -52.55
N PHE A 527 -9.99 4.95 -53.59
CA PHE A 527 -10.32 5.81 -54.74
C PHE A 527 -10.03 5.12 -56.09
N THR A 528 -10.71 5.53 -57.18
CA THR A 528 -10.53 4.99 -58.54
C THR A 528 -10.83 6.01 -59.64
N ASP A 529 -10.05 5.97 -60.71
CA ASP A 529 -10.29 6.72 -61.94
C ASP A 529 -10.83 5.82 -63.09
N THR A 530 -11.37 6.42 -64.16
CA THR A 530 -11.89 5.72 -65.35
C THR A 530 -11.08 5.85 -66.63
N ASP A 531 -10.21 6.86 -66.74
CA ASP A 531 -9.37 7.10 -67.92
C ASP A 531 -7.90 6.63 -67.71
N ASP A 532 -7.60 6.16 -66.48
CA ASP A 532 -6.35 5.51 -65.98
C ASP A 532 -5.23 6.52 -65.63
N ASP A 533 -5.61 7.73 -65.21
CA ASP A 533 -4.72 8.86 -64.90
C ASP A 533 -4.03 8.78 -63.51
N THR A 534 -2.93 9.54 -63.34
CA THR A 534 -2.11 9.51 -62.12
C THR A 534 -2.79 10.20 -60.94
N LEU A 535 -3.31 9.43 -59.98
CA LEU A 535 -3.97 9.96 -58.78
C LEU A 535 -3.00 10.55 -57.75
N ILE A 536 -3.17 11.83 -57.42
CA ILE A 536 -2.40 12.56 -56.41
C ILE A 536 -3.23 12.69 -55.12
N TYR A 537 -2.67 12.36 -53.96
CA TYR A 537 -3.35 12.36 -52.66
C TYR A 537 -2.96 13.60 -51.83
N SER A 538 -3.91 14.15 -51.07
CA SER A 538 -3.66 15.18 -50.05
C SER A 538 -4.60 15.05 -48.85
N MET A 539 -4.23 15.64 -47.70
CA MET A 539 -5.06 15.68 -46.48
C MET A 539 -5.44 17.12 -46.10
N SER A 540 -6.68 17.32 -45.65
CA SER A 540 -7.09 18.49 -44.87
C SER A 540 -7.72 18.11 -43.53
N THR A 541 -7.44 18.89 -42.49
CA THR A 541 -7.91 18.68 -41.11
C THR A 541 -7.97 20.01 -40.38
N THR A 542 -8.80 20.12 -39.34
CA THR A 542 -8.84 21.28 -38.45
C THR A 542 -7.77 21.24 -37.35
N ASN A 543 -7.08 20.12 -37.15
CA ASN A 543 -6.07 19.95 -36.10
C ASN A 543 -4.67 19.79 -36.72
N SER A 544 -3.83 20.84 -36.62
CA SER A 544 -2.49 20.91 -37.21
C SER A 544 -1.41 20.10 -36.47
N VAL A 545 -1.80 19.23 -35.53
CA VAL A 545 -0.90 18.26 -34.86
C VAL A 545 -0.95 16.89 -35.56
N ILE A 546 -1.93 16.66 -36.45
CA ILE A 546 -1.99 15.45 -37.28
C ILE A 546 -1.03 15.60 -38.45
N ILE A 547 -0.13 14.62 -38.60
CA ILE A 547 0.82 14.52 -39.71
C ILE A 547 0.32 13.46 -40.69
N PHE A 548 0.38 13.72 -41.99
CA PHE A 548 0.09 12.76 -43.05
C PHE A 548 1.25 12.68 -44.03
N ASN A 549 1.59 11.46 -44.44
CA ASN A 549 2.59 11.18 -45.45
C ASN A 549 1.89 10.63 -46.70
N GLU A 550 1.90 11.41 -47.78
CA GLU A 550 1.13 11.15 -49.00
C GLU A 550 1.63 9.90 -49.75
N ASP A 551 2.95 9.69 -49.84
CA ASP A 551 3.58 8.55 -50.51
C ASP A 551 3.19 7.18 -49.89
N THR A 552 3.10 7.11 -48.56
CA THR A 552 2.75 5.87 -47.83
C THR A 552 1.28 5.81 -47.41
N ARG A 553 0.56 6.94 -47.53
CA ARG A 553 -0.79 7.18 -47.01
C ARG A 553 -0.92 6.96 -45.50
N THR A 554 0.13 7.27 -44.73
CA THR A 554 0.19 7.09 -43.27
C THR A 554 -0.16 8.38 -42.53
N LEU A 555 -1.01 8.29 -41.51
CA LEU A 555 -1.41 9.35 -40.58
C LEU A 555 -0.85 9.06 -39.19
N ILE A 556 -0.29 10.08 -38.51
CA ILE A 556 0.22 10.01 -37.13
C ILE A 556 -0.35 11.17 -36.31
N TYR A 557 -0.75 10.91 -35.05
CA TYR A 557 -1.37 11.89 -34.15
C TYR A 557 -1.18 11.53 -32.68
N THR A 558 -0.71 12.48 -31.85
CA THR A 558 -0.58 12.29 -30.39
C THR A 558 -1.47 13.31 -29.64
N PRO A 559 -2.74 12.97 -29.35
CA PRO A 559 -3.67 13.87 -28.67
C PRO A 559 -3.26 14.24 -27.24
N THR A 560 -3.53 15.49 -26.86
CA THR A 560 -3.26 16.03 -25.51
C THR A 560 -4.54 16.38 -24.70
N THR A 561 -5.72 16.33 -25.32
CA THR A 561 -7.03 16.62 -24.70
C THR A 561 -8.12 15.72 -25.30
N GLU A 562 -9.24 15.49 -24.59
CA GLU A 562 -10.44 14.88 -25.20
C GLU A 562 -11.02 15.82 -26.26
N GLU A 563 -11.06 15.38 -27.52
CA GLU A 563 -11.58 16.08 -28.69
C GLU A 563 -12.08 15.07 -29.74
N THR A 564 -12.89 15.51 -30.70
CA THR A 564 -13.19 14.74 -31.91
C THR A 564 -12.66 15.53 -33.09
N VAL A 565 -11.77 14.93 -33.88
CA VAL A 565 -11.10 15.58 -35.02
C VAL A 565 -11.60 15.00 -36.32
N SER A 566 -12.07 15.85 -37.24
CA SER A 566 -12.44 15.44 -38.60
C SER A 566 -11.26 15.57 -39.55
N VAL A 567 -11.04 14.54 -40.37
CA VAL A 567 -9.97 14.43 -41.35
C VAL A 567 -10.57 14.12 -42.72
N THR A 568 -10.16 14.86 -43.75
CA THR A 568 -10.61 14.68 -45.14
C THR A 568 -9.42 14.38 -46.03
N ILE A 569 -9.54 13.35 -46.88
CA ILE A 569 -8.57 12.98 -47.91
C ILE A 569 -9.14 13.36 -49.27
N THR A 570 -8.38 14.14 -50.05
CA THR A 570 -8.73 14.57 -51.41
C THR A 570 -7.78 13.93 -52.41
N VAL A 571 -8.32 13.59 -53.59
CA VAL A 571 -7.60 12.99 -54.71
C VAL A 571 -7.94 13.72 -56.01
N THR A 572 -6.90 14.05 -56.78
CA THR A 572 -6.96 14.87 -58.02
C THR A 572 -6.34 14.11 -59.19
N ASP A 573 -6.85 14.32 -60.42
CA ASP A 573 -6.34 13.73 -61.67
C ASP A 573 -5.41 14.67 -62.47
N GLU A 574 -4.98 14.25 -63.67
CA GLU A 574 -4.17 15.08 -64.58
C GLU A 574 -5.00 16.13 -65.37
N GLY A 575 -6.32 16.15 -65.19
CA GLY A 575 -7.29 17.08 -65.78
C GLY A 575 -7.70 18.27 -64.90
N GLU A 576 -7.15 18.37 -63.68
CA GLU A 576 -7.54 19.30 -62.59
C GLU A 576 -8.96 19.08 -62.03
N GLU A 577 -9.52 17.86 -62.11
CA GLU A 577 -10.80 17.50 -61.50
C GLU A 577 -10.59 16.59 -60.26
N GLU A 578 -11.48 16.69 -59.26
CA GLU A 578 -11.20 16.20 -57.89
C GLU A 578 -12.32 15.36 -57.25
N THR A 579 -11.94 14.51 -56.29
CA THR A 579 -12.85 13.71 -55.47
C THR A 579 -12.31 13.57 -54.03
N SER A 580 -13.15 13.31 -53.02
CA SER A 580 -12.70 13.30 -51.61
C SER A 580 -13.60 12.49 -50.67
N ASP A 581 -13.06 12.09 -49.51
CA ASP A 581 -13.76 11.38 -48.43
C ASP A 581 -13.35 11.88 -47.03
N THR A 582 -14.21 11.73 -46.01
CA THR A 582 -14.07 12.35 -44.67
C THR A 582 -14.45 11.41 -43.53
N PHE A 583 -13.60 11.30 -42.49
CA PHE A 583 -13.84 10.49 -41.28
C PHE A 583 -13.51 11.25 -39.98
N GLU A 584 -13.93 10.72 -38.82
CA GLU A 584 -13.63 11.27 -37.49
C GLU A 584 -12.63 10.42 -36.69
N ILE A 585 -11.74 11.07 -35.94
CA ILE A 585 -10.91 10.48 -34.89
C ILE A 585 -11.46 10.94 -33.53
N ASN A 586 -12.00 10.00 -32.75
CA ASN A 586 -12.58 10.29 -31.44
C ASN A 586 -11.54 10.06 -30.33
N VAL A 587 -11.13 11.12 -29.63
CA VAL A 587 -10.13 11.05 -28.56
C VAL A 587 -10.81 10.88 -27.20
N ILE A 588 -10.48 9.79 -26.50
CA ILE A 588 -10.99 9.47 -25.17
C ILE A 588 -9.90 9.57 -24.09
N LYS A 589 -10.30 9.99 -22.88
CA LYS A 589 -9.49 9.86 -21.67
C LYS A 589 -9.82 8.54 -20.95
N PRO A 590 -8.82 7.86 -20.34
CA PRO A 590 -9.07 6.75 -19.42
C PRO A 590 -10.03 7.15 -18.28
N PRO A 591 -10.75 6.18 -17.67
CA PRO A 591 -11.67 6.46 -16.57
C PRO A 591 -10.98 7.15 -15.38
N ALA A 592 -11.58 8.21 -14.85
CA ALA A 592 -11.14 8.84 -13.63
C ALA A 592 -11.80 8.19 -12.40
N PHE A 593 -10.99 7.94 -11.37
CA PHE A 593 -11.43 7.30 -10.12
C PHE A 593 -11.61 8.32 -9.00
N THR A 594 -12.47 8.02 -8.02
CA THR A 594 -12.56 8.80 -6.79
C THR A 594 -12.89 7.90 -5.61
N THR A 595 -11.91 7.69 -4.74
CA THR A 595 -12.01 6.91 -3.50
C THR A 595 -12.80 7.68 -2.45
N LEU A 596 -13.89 7.09 -1.94
CA LEU A 596 -14.88 7.79 -1.13
C LEU A 596 -14.68 7.56 0.38
N SER A 597 -14.44 6.30 0.82
CA SER A 597 -14.07 6.01 2.20
C SER A 597 -13.61 4.56 2.42
N VAL A 598 -12.95 4.32 3.54
CA VAL A 598 -12.67 3.00 4.13
C VAL A 598 -13.20 3.00 5.56
N THR A 599 -13.92 1.95 5.99
CA THR A 599 -14.48 1.86 7.34
C THR A 599 -14.51 0.42 7.89
N ASP A 600 -14.55 0.34 9.22
CA ASP A 600 -14.52 -0.87 10.05
C ASP A 600 -13.31 -1.81 9.87
N ILE A 601 -12.57 -2.03 10.96
CA ILE A 601 -11.44 -2.98 11.03
C ILE A 601 -11.44 -3.73 12.39
N THR A 602 -12.48 -3.54 13.22
CA THR A 602 -12.49 -4.00 14.62
C THR A 602 -12.50 -5.52 14.77
N LYS A 603 -12.93 -6.27 13.73
CA LYS A 603 -12.86 -7.73 13.66
C LYS A 603 -12.44 -8.32 12.32
N MET A 604 -11.69 -7.59 11.48
CA MET A 604 -11.23 -7.99 10.13
C MET A 604 -12.28 -7.85 9.01
N ASP A 605 -13.49 -7.39 9.31
CA ASP A 605 -14.56 -7.21 8.31
C ASP A 605 -14.41 -5.86 7.58
N ALA A 606 -13.35 -5.73 6.76
CA ALA A 606 -12.94 -4.47 6.13
C ALA A 606 -13.90 -4.01 5.02
N LYS A 607 -14.32 -2.74 5.05
CA LYS A 607 -15.23 -2.13 4.06
C LYS A 607 -14.56 -1.00 3.27
N VAL A 608 -14.59 -1.09 1.94
CA VAL A 608 -14.05 -0.09 1.00
C VAL A 608 -15.18 0.46 0.12
N ILE A 609 -15.20 1.76 -0.14
CA ILE A 609 -16.21 2.45 -0.96
C ILE A 609 -15.57 3.38 -2.00
N PHE A 610 -15.97 3.25 -3.27
CA PHE A 610 -15.47 4.04 -4.40
C PHE A 610 -16.54 4.22 -5.49
N SER A 611 -16.28 5.13 -6.45
CA SER A 611 -17.13 5.37 -7.63
C SER A 611 -16.29 5.68 -8.89
N VAL A 612 -16.92 5.59 -10.07
CA VAL A 612 -16.29 5.76 -11.39
C VAL A 612 -17.07 6.73 -12.29
N ASP A 613 -16.37 7.43 -13.20
CA ASP A 613 -16.95 8.41 -14.12
C ASP A 613 -17.60 7.80 -15.39
N LYS A 614 -17.22 6.58 -15.75
CA LYS A 614 -17.70 5.82 -16.93
C LYS A 614 -18.16 4.41 -16.51
N ASN A 615 -18.93 3.72 -17.35
CA ASN A 615 -19.36 2.33 -17.05
C ASN A 615 -18.16 1.38 -17.09
N CYS A 616 -17.85 0.72 -15.97
CA CYS A 616 -16.62 -0.07 -15.79
C CYS A 616 -16.90 -1.46 -15.18
N THR A 617 -15.89 -2.32 -15.22
CA THR A 617 -15.79 -3.58 -14.45
C THR A 617 -14.66 -3.48 -13.43
N TYR A 618 -14.67 -4.33 -12.39
CA TYR A 618 -13.64 -4.30 -11.35
C TYR A 618 -13.24 -5.69 -10.85
N GLU A 619 -12.07 -5.74 -10.24
CA GLU A 619 -11.43 -6.88 -9.59
C GLU A 619 -10.75 -6.43 -8.28
N VAL A 620 -10.81 -7.25 -7.24
CA VAL A 620 -10.25 -6.96 -5.90
C VAL A 620 -9.33 -8.10 -5.44
N THR A 621 -8.19 -7.76 -4.85
CA THR A 621 -7.24 -8.70 -4.23
C THR A 621 -6.76 -8.17 -2.88
N VAL A 622 -6.56 -9.04 -1.89
CA VAL A 622 -6.04 -8.65 -0.56
C VAL A 622 -4.67 -9.30 -0.32
N LEU A 623 -3.72 -8.51 0.18
CA LEU A 623 -2.30 -8.80 0.33
C LEU A 623 -1.87 -8.68 1.80
N MET A 624 -1.11 -9.65 2.32
CA MET A 624 -0.72 -9.71 3.74
C MET A 624 0.81 -9.84 3.95
N PRO A 625 1.42 -9.15 4.93
CA PRO A 625 2.80 -9.43 5.34
C PRO A 625 2.90 -10.71 6.17
N ARG A 626 4.14 -11.18 6.38
CA ARG A 626 4.46 -12.41 7.11
C ARG A 626 5.52 -12.15 8.20
N PRO A 627 5.29 -12.49 9.48
CA PRO A 627 6.33 -12.41 10.51
C PRO A 627 7.46 -13.42 10.30
N SER A 628 8.69 -12.95 10.52
CA SER A 628 9.97 -13.68 10.72
C SER A 628 10.21 -15.01 9.98
N TYR A 629 11.12 -14.97 8.99
CA TYR A 629 12.45 -15.60 9.00
C TYR A 629 13.15 -15.25 7.67
N GLU A 630 14.47 -15.01 7.65
CA GLU A 630 15.39 -14.95 6.47
C GLU A 630 14.83 -14.58 5.08
N GLY A 631 14.09 -13.49 4.89
CA GLY A 631 13.87 -12.94 3.55
C GLY A 631 12.55 -12.21 3.26
N PRO A 632 12.42 -11.56 2.09
CA PRO A 632 11.50 -10.44 1.93
C PRO A 632 10.09 -10.78 1.38
N TYR A 633 9.10 -10.56 2.26
CA TYR A 633 7.73 -10.06 2.06
C TYR A 633 6.63 -10.79 1.24
N TRP A 634 5.41 -10.56 1.72
CA TRP A 634 4.07 -10.61 1.08
C TRP A 634 3.44 -11.97 0.71
N ILE A 635 2.10 -11.98 0.71
CA ILE A 635 1.21 -13.12 0.48
C ILE A 635 -0.08 -12.59 -0.18
N ILE A 636 -0.48 -13.10 -1.36
CA ILE A 636 -1.84 -12.94 -1.91
C ILE A 636 -2.83 -13.71 -1.02
N SER A 637 -4.11 -13.36 -1.03
CA SER A 637 -5.17 -14.29 -0.61
C SER A 637 -6.24 -14.41 -1.69
N ASP A 638 -6.74 -15.63 -1.91
CA ASP A 638 -7.63 -16.06 -3.02
C ASP A 638 -9.02 -15.38 -3.07
N GLY A 639 -9.26 -14.31 -2.32
CA GLY A 639 -10.52 -13.56 -2.23
C GLY A 639 -10.85 -12.68 -3.44
N LYS A 640 -10.70 -13.20 -4.67
CA LYS A 640 -10.94 -12.46 -5.92
C LYS A 640 -12.42 -12.14 -6.13
N GLN A 641 -12.83 -10.93 -5.77
CA GLN A 641 -14.18 -10.40 -6.01
C GLN A 641 -14.21 -9.56 -7.30
N THR A 642 -15.23 -9.75 -8.14
CA THR A 642 -15.38 -9.03 -9.42
C THR A 642 -16.82 -8.57 -9.64
N GLY A 643 -17.00 -7.52 -10.45
CA GLY A 643 -18.34 -6.97 -10.76
C GLY A 643 -18.34 -5.87 -11.83
N SER A 644 -19.48 -5.23 -12.02
CA SER A 644 -19.73 -4.16 -12.99
C SER A 644 -20.41 -2.95 -12.34
N ILE A 645 -20.02 -1.74 -12.75
CA ILE A 645 -20.41 -0.45 -12.16
C ILE A 645 -20.96 0.46 -13.26
N ALA A 646 -22.06 1.18 -13.01
CA ALA A 646 -22.50 2.25 -13.88
C ALA A 646 -21.83 3.58 -13.51
N ALA A 647 -21.72 4.49 -14.47
CA ALA A 647 -21.17 5.83 -14.27
C ALA A 647 -21.90 6.58 -13.13
N GLY A 648 -21.16 6.92 -12.07
CA GLY A 648 -21.67 7.62 -10.88
C GLY A 648 -22.24 6.74 -9.76
N ASP A 649 -22.27 5.40 -9.89
CA ASP A 649 -22.68 4.50 -8.81
C ASP A 649 -21.56 4.30 -7.77
N GLU A 650 -21.93 4.14 -6.49
CA GLU A 650 -21.04 3.78 -5.40
C GLU A 650 -20.97 2.24 -5.21
N VAL A 651 -19.77 1.65 -5.25
CA VAL A 651 -19.56 0.24 -4.90
C VAL A 651 -19.11 0.12 -3.46
N THR A 652 -19.74 -0.79 -2.71
CA THR A 652 -19.29 -1.24 -1.39
C THR A 652 -18.68 -2.64 -1.51
N LEU A 653 -17.43 -2.78 -1.06
CA LEU A 653 -16.77 -4.07 -0.85
C LEU A 653 -16.85 -4.45 0.64
N THR A 654 -16.82 -5.74 0.97
CA THR A 654 -16.73 -6.22 2.36
C THR A 654 -16.02 -7.58 2.39
N VAL A 655 -14.95 -7.68 3.18
CA VAL A 655 -14.22 -8.93 3.44
C VAL A 655 -14.88 -9.65 4.62
N ASP A 656 -15.08 -10.97 4.54
CA ASP A 656 -15.76 -11.78 5.57
C ASP A 656 -14.88 -12.97 5.99
N ARG A 657 -14.72 -13.20 7.30
CA ARG A 657 -13.92 -14.30 7.87
C ARG A 657 -14.38 -15.72 7.47
N THR A 658 -15.61 -15.90 6.99
CA THR A 658 -16.23 -17.22 6.84
C THR A 658 -15.98 -17.94 5.52
N LEU A 659 -15.32 -17.28 4.55
CA LEU A 659 -15.19 -17.79 3.17
C LEU A 659 -13.83 -18.44 2.80
N GLY A 660 -12.90 -18.61 3.75
CA GLY A 660 -11.61 -19.28 3.50
C GLY A 660 -10.92 -19.76 4.80
N GLU A 661 -9.94 -20.65 4.69
CA GLU A 661 -9.26 -21.29 5.82
C GLU A 661 -8.26 -20.38 6.56
N LEU A 662 -8.73 -19.26 7.09
CA LEU A 662 -7.88 -18.19 7.62
C LEU A 662 -7.49 -18.36 9.11
N ASN A 663 -7.03 -19.55 9.49
CA ASN A 663 -6.48 -19.84 10.83
C ASN A 663 -5.03 -19.32 10.98
N ALA A 664 -4.83 -18.03 10.72
CA ALA A 664 -3.56 -17.33 10.91
C ALA A 664 -3.75 -16.18 11.91
N ASN A 665 -2.98 -16.20 13.01
CA ASN A 665 -3.05 -15.15 14.04
C ASN A 665 -2.44 -13.84 13.52
N LEU A 666 -3.30 -12.91 13.13
CA LEU A 666 -2.95 -11.57 12.65
C LEU A 666 -2.17 -10.81 13.73
N SER A 667 -0.96 -10.36 13.38
CA SER A 667 -0.07 -9.73 14.36
C SER A 667 -0.49 -8.29 14.66
N VAL A 668 -0.48 -7.92 15.93
CA VAL A 668 -0.84 -6.57 16.38
C VAL A 668 0.15 -5.55 15.79
N GLY A 669 -0.36 -4.47 15.19
CA GLY A 669 0.48 -3.44 14.57
C GLY A 669 1.08 -3.81 13.20
N THR A 670 0.65 -4.89 12.56
CA THR A 670 1.06 -5.25 11.18
C THR A 670 0.15 -4.62 10.13
N GLU A 671 0.71 -4.03 9.07
CA GLU A 671 -0.01 -3.32 8.00
C GLU A 671 -0.27 -4.21 6.77
N TYR A 672 -1.53 -4.39 6.39
CA TYR A 672 -2.02 -5.19 5.27
C TYR A 672 -2.51 -4.29 4.13
N ALA A 673 -2.52 -4.78 2.88
CA ALA A 673 -2.95 -4.01 1.72
C ALA A 673 -4.15 -4.64 1.00
N ILE A 674 -5.06 -3.79 0.50
CA ILE A 674 -6.11 -4.14 -0.46
C ILE A 674 -5.74 -3.49 -1.79
N CYS A 675 -5.76 -4.27 -2.86
CA CYS A 675 -5.44 -3.84 -4.21
C CYS A 675 -6.70 -3.95 -5.07
N VAL A 676 -7.12 -2.86 -5.71
CA VAL A 676 -8.34 -2.79 -6.53
C VAL A 676 -7.94 -2.45 -7.95
N ARG A 677 -8.36 -3.27 -8.91
CA ARG A 677 -8.16 -3.06 -10.36
C ARG A 677 -9.50 -2.79 -11.02
N VAL A 678 -9.57 -1.77 -11.85
CA VAL A 678 -10.81 -1.33 -12.51
C VAL A 678 -10.55 -1.17 -14.00
N ALA A 679 -11.46 -1.64 -14.84
CA ALA A 679 -11.32 -1.68 -16.30
C ALA A 679 -12.55 -1.10 -16.99
N ASP A 680 -12.37 -0.30 -18.05
CA ASP A 680 -13.49 0.10 -18.90
C ASP A 680 -14.01 -1.07 -19.78
N SER A 681 -15.01 -0.81 -20.64
CA SER A 681 -15.55 -1.81 -21.57
C SER A 681 -14.55 -2.31 -22.63
N ASN A 682 -13.37 -1.69 -22.71
CA ASN A 682 -12.34 -1.93 -23.71
C ASN A 682 -11.05 -2.51 -23.06
N ASN A 683 -11.11 -2.91 -21.78
CA ASN A 683 -10.00 -3.39 -20.95
C ASN A 683 -8.88 -2.36 -20.66
N ASN A 684 -9.14 -1.05 -20.67
CA ASN A 684 -8.19 -0.07 -20.15
C ASN A 684 -8.22 -0.07 -18.61
N TYR A 685 -7.09 -0.41 -17.96
CA TYR A 685 -7.02 -0.63 -16.51
C TYR A 685 -6.53 0.59 -15.70
N VAL A 686 -7.01 0.70 -14.46
CA VAL A 686 -6.48 1.52 -13.36
C VAL A 686 -6.28 0.62 -12.13
N LEU A 687 -5.24 0.86 -11.32
CA LEU A 687 -4.92 0.10 -10.11
C LEU A 687 -4.71 1.03 -8.90
N GLU A 688 -5.34 0.73 -7.75
CA GLU A 688 -5.19 1.49 -6.50
C GLU A 688 -4.88 0.56 -5.30
N HIS A 689 -4.13 1.07 -4.33
CA HIS A 689 -3.67 0.35 -3.12
C HIS A 689 -4.15 1.05 -1.84
N ILE A 690 -4.69 0.29 -0.89
CA ILE A 690 -5.29 0.77 0.37
C ILE A 690 -4.71 -0.02 1.56
N LEU A 691 -4.26 0.65 2.64
CA LEU A 691 -3.50 0.04 3.75
C LEU A 691 -4.28 0.03 5.09
N PHE A 692 -4.12 -0.99 5.95
CA PHE A 692 -4.85 -1.16 7.24
C PHE A 692 -4.17 -2.10 8.27
N THR A 693 -4.53 -2.09 9.57
CA THR A 693 -3.74 -2.71 10.68
C THR A 693 -4.57 -3.40 11.80
N THR A 694 -4.01 -4.39 12.55
CA THR A 694 -4.71 -5.28 13.55
C THR A 694 -4.28 -5.17 15.05
N MET A 695 -5.01 -5.81 16.00
CA MET A 695 -5.21 -5.28 17.40
C MET A 695 -4.86 -6.10 18.70
N LYS A 696 -5.34 -7.34 18.98
CA LYS A 696 -5.10 -8.08 20.28
C LYS A 696 -5.15 -9.63 20.17
N ASN A 697 -4.62 -10.37 21.17
CA ASN A 697 -4.52 -11.85 21.25
C ASN A 697 -5.31 -12.49 22.44
N ASP A 698 -5.37 -13.83 22.49
CA ASP A 698 -6.01 -14.65 23.56
C ASP A 698 -5.08 -15.03 24.74
N ASN A 699 -5.67 -15.52 25.85
CA ASN A 699 -4.97 -15.95 27.08
C ASN A 699 -5.44 -17.34 27.55
N THR A 700 -4.50 -18.22 27.88
CA THR A 700 -4.75 -19.63 28.26
C THR A 700 -4.19 -20.01 29.64
N THR A 701 -3.67 -19.04 30.40
CA THR A 701 -2.86 -19.29 31.60
C THR A 701 -3.71 -19.60 32.86
N THR A 702 -3.30 -20.58 33.67
CA THR A 702 -4.03 -20.98 34.91
C THR A 702 -3.57 -20.18 36.14
N PRO A 703 -4.48 -19.70 37.03
CA PRO A 703 -4.10 -18.87 38.18
C PRO A 703 -3.56 -19.65 39.39
N ILE A 704 -2.65 -19.05 40.15
CA ILE A 704 -2.17 -19.60 41.45
C ILE A 704 -3.21 -19.47 42.58
N ALA A 705 -2.96 -20.15 43.72
CA ALA A 705 -3.87 -20.23 44.86
C ALA A 705 -3.84 -19.00 45.79
N LEU A 706 -5.00 -18.66 46.37
CA LEU A 706 -5.23 -17.46 47.16
C LEU A 706 -5.01 -17.64 48.68
N ALA A 707 -4.51 -16.61 49.37
CA ALA A 707 -4.24 -16.61 50.81
C ALA A 707 -4.64 -15.30 51.54
N MET A 708 -4.77 -15.36 52.88
CA MET A 708 -5.03 -14.19 53.74
C MET A 708 -3.73 -13.59 54.30
N GLN A 709 -3.61 -12.26 54.28
CA GLN A 709 -2.51 -11.52 54.93
C GLN A 709 -2.89 -11.00 56.33
N SER A 710 -4.07 -10.37 56.51
CA SER A 710 -4.52 -9.85 57.81
C SER A 710 -6.04 -9.62 57.90
N ARG A 711 -6.55 -9.44 59.13
CA ARG A 711 -7.98 -9.14 59.39
C ARG A 711 -8.23 -8.32 60.66
N SER A 712 -9.29 -7.52 60.65
CA SER A 712 -9.83 -6.74 61.78
C SER A 712 -11.36 -6.86 61.81
N TYR A 713 -12.04 -6.01 62.59
CA TYR A 713 -13.51 -6.05 62.71
C TYR A 713 -14.26 -5.44 61.53
N ASN A 714 -13.58 -4.69 60.67
CA ASN A 714 -14.16 -4.07 59.48
C ASN A 714 -13.22 -4.06 58.27
N ARG A 715 -12.20 -4.93 58.27
CA ARG A 715 -11.24 -5.08 57.18
C ARG A 715 -10.73 -6.52 57.10
N ILE A 716 -10.63 -7.07 55.91
CA ILE A 716 -9.78 -8.21 55.57
C ILE A 716 -8.74 -7.71 54.55
N THR A 717 -7.58 -8.35 54.51
CA THR A 717 -6.57 -8.11 53.50
C THR A 717 -5.98 -9.46 53.11
N LEU A 718 -6.06 -9.77 51.82
CA LEU A 718 -5.51 -10.97 51.20
C LEU A 718 -4.01 -10.76 50.92
N THR A 719 -3.25 -11.81 50.64
CA THR A 719 -1.86 -11.65 50.21
C THR A 719 -1.84 -11.06 48.80
N PRO A 720 -1.22 -9.89 48.58
CA PRO A 720 -1.17 -9.29 47.25
C PRO A 720 -0.26 -10.09 46.31
N THR A 721 -0.61 -10.13 45.03
CA THR A 721 0.14 -10.75 43.94
C THR A 721 -0.11 -9.88 42.71
N ASN A 722 0.95 -9.44 42.03
CA ASN A 722 0.80 -8.43 40.98
C ASN A 722 0.16 -9.01 39.71
N GLY A 723 -0.65 -8.23 38.99
CA GLY A 723 -1.42 -8.69 37.83
C GLY A 723 -2.64 -9.56 38.14
N TYR A 724 -2.95 -9.78 39.42
CA TYR A 724 -4.14 -10.51 39.86
C TYR A 724 -5.22 -9.56 40.35
N GLU A 725 -6.46 -9.81 39.95
CA GLU A 725 -7.64 -9.20 40.55
C GLU A 725 -8.35 -10.19 41.49
N TYR A 726 -8.95 -9.64 42.54
CA TYR A 726 -9.53 -10.35 43.67
C TYR A 726 -11.03 -10.05 43.78
N LYS A 727 -11.86 -11.03 44.16
CA LYS A 727 -13.27 -10.77 44.49
C LYS A 727 -13.66 -11.40 45.81
N MET A 728 -14.62 -10.79 46.48
CA MET A 728 -15.23 -11.30 47.70
C MET A 728 -16.55 -12.01 47.36
N GLY A 729 -16.56 -13.34 47.47
CA GLY A 729 -17.68 -14.21 47.09
C GLY A 729 -18.02 -14.09 45.61
N THR A 730 -19.28 -13.77 45.31
CA THR A 730 -19.75 -13.43 43.95
C THR A 730 -19.73 -11.93 43.67
N GLY A 731 -18.92 -11.15 44.41
CA GLY A 731 -18.71 -9.73 44.16
C GLY A 731 -17.93 -9.46 42.87
N THR A 732 -17.80 -8.19 42.50
CA THR A 732 -16.95 -7.75 41.39
C THR A 732 -15.48 -8.01 41.69
N TRP A 733 -14.74 -8.29 40.61
CA TRP A 733 -13.28 -8.30 40.62
C TRP A 733 -12.72 -6.90 40.90
N GLN A 734 -11.65 -6.83 41.71
CA GLN A 734 -10.95 -5.60 42.10
C GLN A 734 -9.45 -5.87 42.30
N ASP A 735 -8.59 -4.93 41.87
CA ASP A 735 -7.12 -5.05 42.03
C ASP A 735 -6.68 -5.01 43.50
N SER A 736 -7.50 -4.38 44.36
CA SER A 736 -7.22 -4.29 45.79
C SER A 736 -7.38 -5.64 46.47
N ASN A 737 -6.27 -6.19 46.98
CA ASN A 737 -6.25 -7.26 47.96
C ASN A 737 -6.88 -6.86 49.32
N VAL A 738 -7.12 -5.56 49.54
CA VAL A 738 -7.75 -5.00 50.75
C VAL A 738 -9.26 -4.86 50.57
N PHE A 739 -10.02 -5.40 51.53
CA PHE A 739 -11.48 -5.30 51.59
C PHE A 739 -11.87 -4.65 52.93
N THR A 740 -12.29 -3.38 52.90
CA THR A 740 -12.71 -2.58 54.06
C THR A 740 -14.24 -2.46 54.17
N GLY A 741 -14.74 -1.82 55.23
CA GLY A 741 -16.18 -1.61 55.45
C GLY A 741 -16.94 -2.86 55.91
N LEU A 742 -16.25 -3.98 56.13
CA LEU A 742 -16.87 -5.26 56.43
C LEU A 742 -17.61 -5.24 57.79
N ASN A 743 -18.65 -6.08 57.92
CA ASN A 743 -19.30 -6.32 59.21
C ASN A 743 -18.43 -7.17 60.12
N ALA A 744 -18.52 -6.92 61.43
CA ALA A 744 -17.76 -7.61 62.47
C ALA A 744 -18.28 -9.04 62.73
N SER A 745 -17.39 -9.95 63.12
CA SER A 745 -17.66 -11.40 63.30
C SER A 745 -18.47 -12.02 62.16
N THR A 746 -18.24 -11.55 60.93
CA THR A 746 -18.95 -11.95 59.71
C THR A 746 -17.93 -12.55 58.74
N GLU A 747 -18.33 -13.58 58.00
CA GLU A 747 -17.44 -14.34 57.13
C GLU A 747 -17.70 -14.10 55.65
N TYR A 748 -16.61 -14.09 54.90
CA TYR A 748 -16.56 -13.76 53.49
C TYR A 748 -15.68 -14.79 52.76
N VAL A 749 -16.18 -15.28 51.65
CA VAL A 749 -15.41 -16.09 50.68
C VAL A 749 -14.61 -15.12 49.79
N PHE A 750 -13.47 -15.54 49.24
CA PHE A 750 -12.64 -14.75 48.33
C PHE A 750 -12.05 -15.63 47.21
N THR A 751 -11.82 -15.05 46.03
CA THR A 751 -11.29 -15.72 44.82
C THR A 751 -10.27 -14.80 44.13
N GLN A 752 -9.35 -15.33 43.31
CA GLN A 752 -8.40 -14.54 42.49
C GLN A 752 -8.39 -15.00 41.01
N ARG A 753 -7.90 -14.16 40.09
CA ARG A 753 -7.55 -14.55 38.71
C ARG A 753 -6.52 -13.60 38.10
N ILE A 754 -5.84 -14.04 37.03
CA ILE A 754 -4.98 -13.14 36.22
C ILE A 754 -5.91 -12.22 35.40
N LYS A 755 -5.65 -10.92 35.49
CA LYS A 755 -6.45 -9.85 34.88
C LYS A 755 -6.25 -9.75 33.36
N GLU A 756 -7.22 -9.16 32.66
CA GLU A 756 -7.10 -8.77 31.25
C GLU A 756 -5.98 -7.72 31.03
N THR A 757 -5.36 -7.73 29.86
CA THR A 757 -4.23 -6.85 29.50
C THR A 757 -4.39 -6.25 28.10
N ASP A 758 -3.41 -5.42 27.70
CA ASP A 758 -3.39 -4.79 26.37
C ASP A 758 -2.79 -5.61 25.24
N SER A 759 -2.33 -6.82 25.54
CA SER A 759 -1.95 -7.83 24.55
C SER A 759 -2.83 -9.09 24.60
N THR A 760 -3.36 -9.45 25.78
CA THR A 760 -4.08 -10.72 26.01
C THR A 760 -5.32 -10.58 26.91
N TYR A 761 -6.39 -11.33 26.59
CA TYR A 761 -7.64 -11.37 27.38
C TYR A 761 -7.46 -11.91 28.83
N GLN A 762 -8.50 -11.84 29.66
CA GLN A 762 -8.53 -12.35 31.04
C GLN A 762 -8.46 -13.88 31.17
N SER A 763 -7.93 -14.36 32.29
CA SER A 763 -7.87 -15.81 32.62
C SER A 763 -9.13 -16.34 33.34
N VAL A 764 -9.17 -17.66 33.52
CA VAL A 764 -10.18 -18.38 34.32
C VAL A 764 -10.06 -18.08 35.83
N GLU A 765 -11.08 -18.41 36.62
CA GLU A 765 -11.10 -18.13 38.07
C GLU A 765 -10.35 -19.18 38.90
N SER A 766 -9.70 -18.79 40.00
CA SER A 766 -9.05 -19.72 40.94
C SER A 766 -10.04 -20.46 41.84
N ASP A 767 -9.56 -21.47 42.57
CA ASP A 767 -10.22 -21.93 43.79
C ASP A 767 -10.37 -20.79 44.82
N SER A 768 -11.35 -20.90 45.72
CA SER A 768 -11.73 -19.85 46.66
C SER A 768 -11.41 -20.18 48.12
N ILE A 769 -11.03 -19.15 48.90
CA ILE A 769 -10.69 -19.22 50.33
C ILE A 769 -11.72 -18.47 51.17
N THR A 770 -11.92 -18.87 52.43
CA THR A 770 -13.06 -18.45 53.25
C THR A 770 -12.60 -17.92 54.62
N ILE A 771 -13.01 -16.69 55.00
CA ILE A 771 -12.35 -15.88 56.06
C ILE A 771 -13.35 -14.99 56.83
N SER A 772 -13.42 -15.14 58.16
CA SER A 772 -14.11 -14.20 59.09
C SER A 772 -13.37 -12.89 59.36
N THR A 773 -14.11 -11.81 59.63
CA THR A 773 -13.64 -10.63 60.38
C THR A 773 -13.60 -10.89 61.90
N THR A 774 -13.07 -9.95 62.69
CA THR A 774 -13.10 -10.01 64.16
C THR A 774 -14.28 -9.21 64.76
N ALA A 775 -14.49 -9.28 66.08
CA ALA A 775 -15.57 -8.55 66.76
C ALA A 775 -15.27 -7.04 66.90
N ARG A 776 -16.31 -6.20 66.78
CA ARG A 776 -16.20 -4.73 66.93
C ARG A 776 -15.89 -4.39 68.41
N PRO A 777 -14.82 -3.64 68.72
CA PRO A 777 -14.39 -3.43 70.09
C PRO A 777 -15.39 -2.55 70.87
N SER A 778 -16.10 -3.16 71.81
CA SER A 778 -16.88 -2.47 72.84
C SER A 778 -15.98 -1.89 73.92
N THR A 779 -16.47 -0.86 74.62
CA THR A 779 -15.93 -0.48 75.94
C THR A 779 -16.28 -1.56 76.96
N GLY A 780 -15.43 -2.58 77.04
CA GLY A 780 -15.49 -3.64 78.06
C GLY A 780 -15.63 -5.06 77.52
N ALA A 781 -14.48 -5.68 77.20
CA ALA A 781 -14.21 -7.14 77.10
C ALA A 781 -15.04 -8.02 76.12
N GLY A 782 -14.40 -9.08 75.60
CA GLY A 782 -15.14 -10.25 75.08
C GLY A 782 -14.77 -10.81 73.69
N SER A 783 -13.57 -11.40 73.56
CA SER A 783 -13.29 -12.67 72.83
C SER A 783 -14.12 -13.17 71.60
N TYR A 784 -13.44 -13.26 70.45
CA TYR A 784 -13.36 -14.41 69.50
C TYR A 784 -14.56 -14.97 68.68
N SER A 785 -14.26 -15.31 67.39
CA SER A 785 -14.86 -16.34 66.49
C SER A 785 -16.34 -16.23 66.03
N SER A 786 -16.83 -16.85 64.92
CA SER A 786 -16.26 -17.22 63.59
C SER A 786 -17.35 -17.91 62.69
N ASP A 787 -17.47 -17.55 61.40
CA ASP A 787 -17.90 -18.41 60.23
C ASP A 787 -19.45 -18.75 60.13
N SER A 788 -20.14 -18.96 58.96
CA SER A 788 -19.76 -19.00 57.52
C SER A 788 -20.87 -18.73 56.44
N SER A 789 -20.45 -18.39 55.20
CA SER A 789 -20.99 -18.79 53.85
C SER A 789 -22.22 -18.17 53.06
N SER A 790 -21.94 -17.63 51.85
CA SER A 790 -22.55 -17.91 50.48
C SER A 790 -23.90 -17.35 49.87
N SER A 791 -23.85 -17.04 48.54
CA SER A 791 -24.82 -17.32 47.42
C SER A 791 -25.71 -16.25 46.66
N SER A 792 -25.25 -15.80 45.47
CA SER A 792 -25.88 -15.70 44.09
C SER A 792 -27.28 -15.10 43.73
N SER A 793 -27.38 -14.34 42.59
CA SER A 793 -28.40 -14.47 41.48
C SER A 793 -28.30 -13.37 40.34
N LYS A 794 -29.13 -13.43 39.26
CA LYS A 794 -28.95 -12.77 37.91
C LYS A 794 -29.90 -11.57 37.57
N SER A 795 -29.70 -10.91 36.40
CA SER A 795 -30.33 -9.65 35.91
C SER A 795 -31.00 -9.71 34.50
N VAL A 796 -31.78 -8.67 34.13
CA VAL A 796 -32.43 -8.40 32.80
C VAL A 796 -32.57 -6.86 32.57
N SER A 797 -32.72 -6.38 31.33
CA SER A 797 -32.68 -4.96 30.89
C SER A 797 -34.04 -4.27 30.64
N GLY A 798 -34.04 -2.92 30.61
CA GLY A 798 -35.14 -2.06 30.14
C GLY A 798 -35.66 -1.03 31.17
N ALA A 799 -36.05 0.16 30.68
CA ALA A 799 -36.58 1.34 31.41
C ALA A 799 -37.00 1.10 32.89
N LYS A 800 -36.10 1.42 33.82
CA LYS A 800 -36.12 0.87 35.18
C LYS A 800 -37.03 1.67 36.13
N THR A 801 -38.25 1.18 36.34
CA THR A 801 -39.17 1.71 37.38
C THR A 801 -38.61 1.47 38.78
N ILE A 802 -38.48 2.55 39.56
CA ILE A 802 -38.01 2.55 40.93
C ILE A 802 -39.22 2.45 41.88
N SER A 803 -39.50 1.25 42.38
CA SER A 803 -40.54 1.07 43.41
C SER A 803 -40.04 1.65 44.74
N SER A 804 -40.53 2.84 45.11
CA SER A 804 -40.05 3.65 46.25
C SER A 804 -40.32 3.08 47.66
N SER A 805 -40.54 1.77 47.79
CA SER A 805 -40.97 1.08 49.02
C SER A 805 -39.88 0.21 49.66
N LYS A 806 -38.64 0.28 49.15
CA LYS A 806 -37.41 -0.18 49.82
C LYS A 806 -36.41 0.97 49.77
N LYS A 807 -36.13 1.57 50.92
CA LYS A 807 -35.09 2.61 51.07
C LYS A 807 -34.26 2.35 52.32
N GLY A 808 -32.95 2.43 52.14
CA GLY A 808 -31.91 2.55 53.17
C GLY A 808 -30.76 3.34 52.56
N LYS A 809 -29.91 3.99 53.37
CA LYS A 809 -28.88 4.89 52.82
C LYS A 809 -27.90 4.18 51.87
N ASP A 810 -27.69 2.89 52.05
CA ASP A 810 -26.70 2.08 51.33
C ASP A 810 -27.27 1.42 50.03
N THR A 811 -28.24 2.05 49.35
CA THR A 811 -28.93 1.47 48.19
C THR A 811 -28.71 2.22 46.88
N THR A 812 -27.49 2.09 46.31
CA THR A 812 -27.15 2.63 44.99
C THR A 812 -28.04 2.05 43.87
N PHE A 813 -28.48 2.92 42.97
CA PHE A 813 -29.33 2.59 41.82
C PHE A 813 -28.64 3.02 40.53
N ALA A 814 -28.19 2.05 39.74
CA ALA A 814 -27.71 2.28 38.38
C ALA A 814 -28.83 2.17 37.34
N ILE A 815 -28.81 3.04 36.33
CA ILE A 815 -29.36 2.78 35.00
C ILE A 815 -28.21 2.67 34.01
N LYS A 816 -28.32 1.76 33.05
CA LYS A 816 -27.41 1.63 31.92
C LYS A 816 -28.22 1.60 30.64
N GLN A 817 -27.76 2.29 29.61
CA GLN A 817 -28.37 2.29 28.29
C GLN A 817 -27.27 2.34 27.23
N GLU A 818 -27.24 1.34 26.35
CA GLU A 818 -26.02 0.95 25.65
C GLU A 818 -24.88 0.80 26.68
N ASP A 819 -23.73 1.41 26.45
CA ASP A 819 -22.56 1.29 27.32
C ASP A 819 -22.46 2.38 28.40
N ILE A 820 -23.26 3.45 28.29
CA ILE A 820 -23.29 4.56 29.26
C ILE A 820 -24.04 4.15 30.53
N GLU A 821 -23.44 4.38 31.70
CA GLU A 821 -24.00 4.02 33.00
C GLU A 821 -24.07 5.23 33.95
N VAL A 822 -25.21 5.38 34.63
CA VAL A 822 -25.49 6.48 35.57
C VAL A 822 -25.96 5.90 36.89
N SER A 823 -25.17 6.12 37.94
CA SER A 823 -25.37 5.59 39.29
C SER A 823 -25.78 6.67 40.29
N PHE A 824 -27.02 6.58 40.76
CA PHE A 824 -27.63 7.44 41.78
C PHE A 824 -27.48 6.80 43.17
N ASN A 825 -27.22 7.60 44.21
CA ASN A 825 -27.23 7.12 45.59
C ASN A 825 -28.67 6.86 46.10
N GLY A 826 -28.85 6.02 47.12
CA GLY A 826 -30.18 5.64 47.64
C GLY A 826 -30.99 6.80 48.26
N THR A 827 -30.30 7.87 48.67
CA THR A 827 -30.86 9.14 49.12
C THR A 827 -31.22 10.11 47.99
N ALA A 828 -30.72 9.91 46.76
CA ALA A 828 -30.90 10.85 45.64
C ALA A 828 -32.36 10.99 45.12
N PHE A 829 -33.33 10.30 45.74
CA PHE A 829 -34.76 10.44 45.47
C PHE A 829 -35.58 10.64 46.78
N GLU A 830 -34.97 11.14 47.87
CA GLU A 830 -35.62 11.38 49.16
C GLU A 830 -36.84 12.32 49.03
N GLY A 831 -37.92 12.03 49.76
CA GLY A 831 -39.20 12.74 49.65
C GLY A 831 -40.13 12.28 48.51
N LEU A 832 -39.67 11.44 47.57
CA LEU A 832 -40.51 10.82 46.53
C LEU A 832 -41.15 9.49 46.97
N GLU A 833 -41.13 9.14 48.26
CA GLU A 833 -41.77 7.91 48.76
C GLU A 833 -43.29 7.89 48.49
N LYS A 834 -43.71 6.91 47.67
CA LYS A 834 -45.06 6.56 47.15
C LYS A 834 -45.34 7.01 45.70
N LYS A 835 -44.37 7.59 44.99
CA LYS A 835 -44.48 7.93 43.57
C LYS A 835 -43.79 6.90 42.67
N ASN A 836 -44.26 6.76 41.43
CA ASN A 836 -43.60 5.94 40.42
C ASN A 836 -42.48 6.77 39.77
N VAL A 837 -41.24 6.57 40.22
CA VAL A 837 -40.06 7.25 39.67
C VAL A 837 -39.42 6.35 38.60
N GLN A 838 -39.06 6.95 37.47
CA GLN A 838 -38.37 6.29 36.36
C GLN A 838 -37.20 7.19 35.93
N ALA A 839 -36.05 6.60 35.65
CA ALA A 839 -34.88 7.30 35.13
C ALA A 839 -34.51 6.75 33.75
N LYS A 840 -34.07 7.63 32.85
CA LYS A 840 -33.81 7.32 31.43
C LYS A 840 -32.58 8.09 30.94
N ILE A 841 -31.82 7.48 30.04
CA ILE A 841 -30.78 8.15 29.24
C ILE A 841 -31.34 8.27 27.81
N ASP A 842 -31.08 9.38 27.12
CA ASP A 842 -31.39 9.54 25.69
C ASP A 842 -30.19 10.12 24.96
N LYS A 843 -29.81 9.56 23.80
CA LYS A 843 -28.85 10.21 22.90
C LYS A 843 -29.45 11.52 22.36
N VAL A 844 -28.61 12.53 22.18
CA VAL A 844 -29.01 13.86 21.69
C VAL A 844 -28.15 14.23 20.51
N ASP A 845 -28.76 14.61 19.39
CA ASP A 845 -28.03 15.13 18.23
C ASP A 845 -27.49 16.53 18.54
N LYS A 846 -26.23 16.81 18.18
CA LYS A 846 -25.56 18.11 18.41
C LYS A 846 -26.44 19.31 18.02
N LYS A 847 -27.07 19.23 16.84
CA LYS A 847 -27.97 20.23 16.24
C LYS A 847 -29.17 20.65 17.12
N ASP A 848 -29.60 19.79 18.05
CA ASP A 848 -30.74 20.06 18.94
C ASP A 848 -30.31 20.83 20.20
N LEU A 849 -28.99 20.97 20.41
CA LEU A 849 -28.36 21.82 21.40
C LEU A 849 -27.74 23.05 20.72
N LYS A 850 -27.73 24.19 21.41
CA LYS A 850 -27.30 25.48 20.84
C LYS A 850 -25.82 25.76 21.10
N LEU A 851 -24.99 24.82 20.68
CA LEU A 851 -23.55 24.82 20.93
C LEU A 851 -22.84 25.94 20.15
N SER A 852 -21.62 26.30 20.57
CA SER A 852 -20.70 27.09 19.76
C SER A 852 -19.92 26.18 18.80
N LYS A 853 -19.55 26.68 17.62
CA LYS A 853 -18.80 25.92 16.60
C LYS A 853 -17.51 25.29 17.16
N GLU A 854 -16.78 26.05 17.97
CA GLU A 854 -15.55 25.61 18.67
C GLU A 854 -15.80 24.40 19.59
N LEU A 855 -16.91 24.41 20.35
CA LEU A 855 -17.32 23.30 21.20
C LEU A 855 -17.86 22.11 20.40
N GLU A 856 -18.57 22.35 19.29
CA GLU A 856 -18.98 21.28 18.37
C GLU A 856 -17.78 20.55 17.77
N GLU A 857 -16.72 21.29 17.43
CA GLU A 857 -15.45 20.77 16.91
C GLU A 857 -14.66 20.00 17.99
N GLN A 858 -14.50 20.54 19.21
CA GLN A 858 -13.80 19.86 20.31
C GLN A 858 -14.50 18.60 20.86
N ILE A 859 -15.84 18.51 20.70
CA ILE A 859 -16.60 17.27 20.97
C ILE A 859 -16.47 16.28 19.80
N GLY A 860 -16.07 16.71 18.59
CA GLY A 860 -15.74 15.84 17.46
C GLY A 860 -16.85 14.84 17.07
N THR A 861 -16.56 13.55 17.17
CA THR A 861 -17.53 12.44 17.01
C THR A 861 -18.04 11.87 18.33
N LEU A 862 -17.61 12.40 19.47
CA LEU A 862 -17.94 11.88 20.80
C LEU A 862 -19.43 12.05 21.14
N PRO A 863 -20.04 11.10 21.88
CA PRO A 863 -21.49 11.06 22.09
C PRO A 863 -21.98 12.15 23.06
N ILE A 864 -23.19 12.66 22.80
CA ILE A 864 -23.94 13.53 23.69
C ILE A 864 -25.24 12.84 24.12
N PHE A 865 -25.61 12.97 25.41
CA PHE A 865 -26.80 12.34 25.97
C PHE A 865 -27.46 13.16 27.10
N ASP A 866 -28.79 13.12 27.18
CA ASP A 866 -29.63 13.71 28.24
C ASP A 866 -29.97 12.65 29.30
N ILE A 867 -29.78 12.99 30.58
CA ILE A 867 -30.24 12.16 31.70
C ILE A 867 -31.56 12.71 32.25
N SER A 868 -32.62 11.93 32.12
CA SER A 868 -34.00 12.33 32.40
C SER A 868 -34.61 11.57 33.58
N ILE A 869 -35.20 12.31 34.52
CA ILE A 869 -36.07 11.75 35.56
C ILE A 869 -37.54 12.01 35.23
N PHE A 870 -38.36 10.97 35.34
CA PHE A 870 -39.80 11.00 35.19
C PHE A 870 -40.46 10.60 36.51
N VAL A 871 -41.52 11.31 36.89
CA VAL A 871 -42.29 11.03 38.11
C VAL A 871 -43.78 10.92 37.76
N ASP A 872 -44.39 9.80 38.14
CA ASP A 872 -45.77 9.44 37.80
C ASP A 872 -46.08 9.56 36.28
N GLY A 873 -45.07 9.25 35.45
CA GLY A 873 -45.16 9.28 33.98
C GLY A 873 -44.89 10.64 33.30
N LYS A 874 -44.38 11.64 34.01
CA LYS A 874 -44.04 12.97 33.43
C LYS A 874 -42.56 13.32 33.65
N LYS A 875 -41.85 13.78 32.61
CA LYS A 875 -40.46 14.31 32.74
C LYS A 875 -40.46 15.50 33.69
N THR A 876 -39.48 15.54 34.59
CA THR A 876 -39.31 16.56 35.61
C THR A 876 -37.92 17.21 35.52
N ASN A 877 -37.81 18.50 35.86
CA ASN A 877 -36.52 19.12 36.17
C ASN A 877 -36.10 18.69 37.59
N PHE A 878 -35.71 17.43 37.75
CA PHE A 878 -35.20 16.92 39.02
C PHE A 878 -33.69 17.14 39.06
N GLU A 879 -33.17 17.65 40.18
CA GLU A 879 -31.75 17.87 40.45
C GLU A 879 -31.45 17.20 41.81
N SER A 880 -30.20 16.77 42.04
CA SER A 880 -29.84 15.96 43.23
C SER A 880 -28.94 16.75 44.18
N ASP A 881 -29.32 16.78 45.46
CA ASP A 881 -28.50 17.34 46.55
C ASP A 881 -27.25 16.47 46.84
N GLU A 882 -27.25 15.21 46.42
CA GLU A 882 -26.16 14.24 46.56
C GLU A 882 -25.54 13.92 45.18
N PRO A 883 -24.21 13.76 45.06
CA PRO A 883 -23.55 13.57 43.76
C PRO A 883 -23.89 12.22 43.12
N ILE A 884 -24.03 12.27 41.80
CA ILE A 884 -24.37 11.17 40.90
C ILE A 884 -23.09 10.79 40.14
N ILE A 885 -22.80 9.50 40.00
CA ILE A 885 -21.65 8.99 39.24
C ILE A 885 -22.10 8.72 37.80
N ILE A 886 -21.35 9.24 36.83
CA ILE A 886 -21.57 8.98 35.40
C ILE A 886 -20.33 8.30 34.83
N GLU A 887 -20.56 7.28 34.01
CA GLU A 887 -19.52 6.51 33.31
C GLU A 887 -19.82 6.50 31.80
N ILE A 888 -18.90 7.06 31.01
CA ILE A 888 -19.01 7.18 29.55
C ILE A 888 -17.78 6.50 28.90
N PRO A 889 -17.96 5.49 28.03
CA PRO A 889 -16.87 5.00 27.18
C PRO A 889 -16.43 6.07 26.16
N ILE A 890 -15.12 6.22 25.98
CA ILE A 890 -14.53 7.15 25.03
C ILE A 890 -14.21 6.41 23.73
N ASN A 891 -15.14 6.46 22.78
CA ASN A 891 -14.98 5.80 21.48
C ASN A 891 -14.20 6.71 20.49
N GLY A 892 -12.91 6.89 20.75
CA GLY A 892 -11.98 7.70 19.96
C GLY A 892 -10.57 7.68 20.55
N ASP A 893 -9.65 8.47 20.01
CA ASP A 893 -8.23 8.46 20.39
C ASP A 893 -7.96 9.16 21.74
N TYR A 894 -8.34 8.53 22.85
CA TYR A 894 -8.04 9.01 24.20
C TYR A 894 -6.60 8.71 24.66
N GLU A 895 -5.80 8.00 23.83
CA GLU A 895 -4.42 7.67 24.19
C GLU A 895 -3.46 8.78 23.76
N ASN A 896 -3.63 9.37 22.58
CA ASN A 896 -2.82 10.52 22.17
C ASN A 896 -3.32 11.86 22.76
N HIS A 897 -4.62 11.96 23.08
CA HIS A 897 -5.29 13.19 23.51
C HIS A 897 -5.78 13.14 24.98
N LYS A 898 -5.70 14.27 25.71
CA LYS A 898 -6.31 14.39 27.06
C LYS A 898 -7.83 14.60 26.89
N VAL A 899 -8.66 13.93 27.68
CA VAL A 899 -10.13 13.99 27.54
C VAL A 899 -10.79 14.41 28.85
N VAL A 900 -11.83 15.24 28.78
CA VAL A 900 -12.65 15.68 29.94
C VAL A 900 -14.15 15.52 29.68
N ALA A 901 -14.96 15.54 30.75
CA ALA A 901 -16.41 15.56 30.67
C ALA A 901 -16.93 17.00 30.66
N VAL A 902 -18.05 17.24 29.97
CA VAL A 902 -18.66 18.56 29.83
C VAL A 902 -20.16 18.48 30.10
N TYR A 903 -20.65 19.33 31.01
CA TYR A 903 -22.08 19.57 31.26
C TYR A 903 -22.59 20.68 30.35
N ILE A 904 -23.80 20.52 29.77
CA ILE A 904 -24.37 21.48 28.80
C ILE A 904 -25.76 21.96 29.24
N ASP A 905 -25.88 23.28 29.44
CA ASP A 905 -27.11 23.94 29.91
C ASP A 905 -28.19 24.07 28.81
N LYS A 906 -29.41 24.46 29.22
CA LYS A 906 -30.57 24.62 28.32
C LYS A 906 -30.47 25.84 27.36
N LYS A 907 -29.35 26.55 27.33
CA LYS A 907 -29.03 27.63 26.38
C LYS A 907 -27.86 27.26 25.45
N GLY A 908 -27.10 26.20 25.77
CA GLY A 908 -25.90 25.77 25.03
C GLY A 908 -24.57 26.12 25.70
N ASN A 909 -24.56 26.62 26.94
CA ASN A 909 -23.33 26.91 27.66
C ASN A 909 -22.71 25.62 28.23
N ALA A 910 -21.38 25.52 28.22
CA ALA A 910 -20.62 24.38 28.69
C ALA A 910 -19.88 24.66 30.01
N GLU A 911 -19.77 23.62 30.84
CA GLU A 911 -18.96 23.60 32.07
C GLU A 911 -18.16 22.30 32.13
N ILE A 912 -16.83 22.40 32.30
CA ILE A 912 -15.92 21.24 32.37
C ILE A 912 -16.04 20.59 33.74
N ILE A 913 -16.16 19.26 33.76
CA ILE A 913 -16.10 18.44 34.97
C ILE A 913 -14.90 17.51 34.87
N GLU A 914 -14.00 17.59 35.85
CA GLU A 914 -12.86 16.69 35.94
C GLU A 914 -13.32 15.25 36.23
N GLY A 915 -12.72 14.31 35.52
CA GLY A 915 -12.99 12.88 35.60
C GLY A 915 -11.71 12.08 35.40
N ILE A 916 -11.76 10.79 35.72
CA ILE A 916 -10.64 9.88 35.53
C ILE A 916 -10.98 8.94 34.38
N VAL A 917 -10.08 8.85 33.40
CA VAL A 917 -10.15 7.85 32.34
C VAL A 917 -9.45 6.58 32.82
N VAL A 918 -10.16 5.46 32.85
CA VAL A 918 -9.61 4.13 33.19
C VAL A 918 -10.10 3.15 32.12
N ASN A 919 -9.15 2.49 31.44
CA ASN A 919 -9.42 1.51 30.38
C ASN A 919 -10.44 2.01 29.33
N GLY A 920 -10.25 3.24 28.83
CA GLY A 920 -11.13 3.86 27.84
C GLY A 920 -12.51 4.30 28.36
N VAL A 921 -12.80 4.18 29.66
CA VAL A 921 -14.04 4.70 30.26
C VAL A 921 -13.72 5.92 31.11
N MET A 922 -14.38 7.04 30.83
CA MET A 922 -14.35 8.22 31.69
C MET A 922 -15.39 8.10 32.80
N ARG A 923 -14.93 8.20 34.05
CA ARG A 923 -15.77 8.27 35.24
C ARG A 923 -15.65 9.66 35.89
N PHE A 924 -16.79 10.30 36.14
CA PHE A 924 -16.87 11.59 36.84
C PHE A 924 -18.10 11.66 37.74
N THR A 925 -18.20 12.72 38.55
CA THR A 925 -19.31 12.94 39.49
C THR A 925 -19.93 14.31 39.32
N THR A 926 -21.27 14.40 39.39
CA THR A 926 -22.02 15.64 39.13
C THR A 926 -23.36 15.65 39.87
N ASN A 927 -23.93 16.84 40.09
CA ASN A 927 -25.24 17.02 40.74
C ASN A 927 -26.37 17.36 39.76
N HIS A 928 -26.04 17.63 38.50
CA HIS A 928 -27.01 18.06 37.48
C HIS A 928 -27.57 16.87 36.68
N LEU A 929 -28.71 17.09 36.03
CA LEU A 929 -29.44 16.10 35.23
C LEU A 929 -30.01 16.79 33.99
N SER A 930 -29.20 16.77 32.92
CA SER A 930 -29.40 17.43 31.63
C SER A 930 -28.50 16.71 30.60
N ASN A 931 -28.10 17.41 29.55
CA ASN A 931 -27.14 16.95 28.55
C ASN A 931 -25.69 16.91 29.07
N TYR A 932 -24.96 15.86 28.71
CA TYR A 932 -23.51 15.70 28.92
C TYR A 932 -22.82 15.27 27.63
N ALA A 933 -21.55 15.67 27.48
CA ALA A 933 -20.65 15.32 26.39
C ALA A 933 -19.24 14.97 26.91
N LEU A 934 -18.43 14.36 26.05
CA LEU A 934 -16.98 14.22 26.22
C LEU A 934 -16.26 15.20 25.27
N MET A 935 -15.05 15.63 25.63
CA MET A 935 -14.30 16.64 24.88
C MET A 935 -12.79 16.43 24.98
N TYR A 936 -12.06 16.64 23.88
CA TYR A 936 -10.58 16.62 23.85
C TYR A 936 -9.97 17.94 24.34
N VAL A 937 -8.77 17.87 24.93
CA VAL A 937 -8.07 18.99 25.59
C VAL A 937 -6.57 18.94 25.24
N ASP A 938 -6.26 19.31 24.01
CA ASP A 938 -4.93 19.12 23.43
C ASP A 938 -3.97 20.27 23.72
N LYS A 939 -2.68 19.96 23.84
CA LYS A 939 -1.61 20.94 24.02
C LYS A 939 -0.64 20.92 22.83
N THR A 940 -0.95 21.74 21.83
CA THR A 940 -0.13 21.99 20.65
C THR A 940 0.96 23.03 20.90
N PHE A 941 2.02 23.03 20.08
CA PHE A 941 3.02 24.10 20.06
C PHE A 941 3.30 24.60 18.63
N ASP A 942 3.42 25.92 18.46
CA ASP A 942 3.56 26.59 17.15
C ASP A 942 4.81 26.11 16.39
N ASP A 943 5.90 25.89 17.13
CA ASP A 943 7.22 25.47 16.63
C ASP A 943 7.35 23.96 16.41
N VAL A 944 6.29 23.19 16.68
CA VAL A 944 6.23 21.73 16.56
C VAL A 944 5.24 21.27 15.47
N ALA A 945 4.38 22.17 14.98
CA ALA A 945 3.23 21.83 14.13
C ALA A 945 3.54 21.02 12.84
N THR A 946 4.76 21.11 12.31
CA THR A 946 5.28 20.39 11.13
C THR A 946 6.55 19.57 11.43
N HIS A 947 6.92 19.41 12.69
CA HIS A 947 8.15 18.74 13.12
C HIS A 947 7.96 17.22 13.22
N TRP A 948 8.97 16.41 12.87
CA TRP A 948 8.87 14.95 12.89
C TRP A 948 8.44 14.40 14.27
N GLY A 949 9.00 14.97 15.35
CA GLY A 949 8.69 14.58 16.74
C GLY A 949 7.35 15.09 17.29
N LYS A 950 6.45 15.61 16.44
CA LYS A 950 5.20 16.26 16.85
C LYS A 950 4.35 15.39 17.77
N ILE A 951 4.05 14.16 17.34
CA ILE A 951 3.17 13.24 18.08
C ILE A 951 3.76 12.99 19.48
N ALA A 952 5.06 12.67 19.56
CA ALA A 952 5.73 12.45 20.84
C ALA A 952 5.65 13.69 21.76
N VAL A 953 5.89 14.89 21.23
CA VAL A 953 5.87 16.13 22.02
C VAL A 953 4.45 16.50 22.50
N GLU A 954 3.48 16.53 21.59
CA GLU A 954 2.11 16.99 21.91
C GLU A 954 1.37 15.96 22.79
N THR A 955 1.58 14.65 22.60
CA THR A 955 1.05 13.61 23.51
C THR A 955 1.67 13.72 24.91
N LEU A 956 3.00 13.84 25.04
CA LEU A 956 3.65 13.96 26.35
C LEU A 956 3.32 15.27 27.06
N ALA A 957 3.06 16.36 26.32
CA ALA A 957 2.67 17.64 26.89
C ALA A 957 1.18 17.68 27.30
N SER A 958 0.31 17.04 26.53
CA SER A 958 -1.12 16.88 26.88
C SER A 958 -1.30 15.95 28.08
N ARG A 959 -0.39 14.98 28.27
CA ARG A 959 -0.27 14.14 29.48
C ARG A 959 0.53 14.80 30.63
N GLU A 960 0.88 16.09 30.53
CA GLU A 960 1.60 16.89 31.53
C GLU A 960 3.01 16.38 31.95
N VAL A 961 3.57 15.40 31.23
CA VAL A 961 4.90 14.82 31.48
C VAL A 961 6.00 15.84 31.16
N ILE A 962 5.88 16.51 30.00
CA ILE A 962 6.83 17.50 29.52
C ILE A 962 6.18 18.88 29.41
N ASN A 963 7.00 19.93 29.46
CA ASN A 963 6.57 21.30 29.31
C ASN A 963 7.41 22.03 28.25
N GLY A 964 6.76 22.97 27.55
CA GLY A 964 7.44 23.88 26.63
C GLY A 964 8.31 24.89 27.35
N LYS A 965 9.08 25.67 26.57
CA LYS A 965 9.83 26.83 27.08
C LYS A 965 8.88 28.01 27.35
N SER A 966 7.70 28.04 26.69
CA SER A 966 6.59 28.95 26.97
C SER A 966 5.24 28.21 26.92
N GLU A 967 4.12 28.94 26.94
CA GLU A 967 2.78 28.38 26.74
C GLU A 967 2.55 27.87 25.30
N THR A 968 3.23 28.43 24.28
CA THR A 968 3.01 28.09 22.86
C THR A 968 4.25 27.58 22.11
N SER A 969 5.44 27.59 22.72
CA SER A 969 6.69 27.09 22.13
C SER A 969 7.31 25.97 22.97
N PHE A 970 7.65 24.86 22.31
CA PHE A 970 8.34 23.74 22.93
C PHE A 970 9.87 23.81 22.79
N ASP A 971 10.38 24.46 21.75
CA ASP A 971 11.78 24.39 21.30
C ASP A 971 12.23 22.93 21.06
N PRO A 972 11.81 22.30 19.94
CA PRO A 972 12.14 20.90 19.65
C PRO A 972 13.62 20.65 19.33
N ASN A 973 14.33 21.67 18.81
CA ASN A 973 15.72 21.57 18.33
C ASN A 973 16.77 22.15 19.30
N GLY A 974 16.33 22.74 20.41
CA GLY A 974 17.20 23.09 21.54
C GLY A 974 17.74 21.86 22.27
N GLU A 975 18.96 21.99 22.78
CA GLU A 975 19.59 21.01 23.67
C GLU A 975 18.83 20.92 25.01
N ILE A 976 19.00 19.81 25.72
CA ILE A 976 18.43 19.58 27.05
C ILE A 976 19.52 19.52 28.13
N THR A 977 19.32 20.24 29.23
CA THR A 977 20.28 20.25 30.35
C THR A 977 20.09 19.08 31.32
N ARG A 978 21.16 18.70 32.03
CA ARG A 978 21.13 17.67 33.09
C ARG A 978 20.01 17.92 34.12
N ALA A 979 19.75 19.18 34.47
CA ALA A 979 18.66 19.53 35.39
C ALA A 979 17.25 19.34 34.78
N GLU A 980 17.06 19.70 33.51
CA GLU A 980 15.80 19.49 32.78
C GLU A 980 15.50 17.99 32.61
N PHE A 981 16.50 17.20 32.18
CA PHE A 981 16.35 15.75 32.03
C PHE A 981 16.05 15.07 33.38
N THR A 982 16.80 15.41 34.44
CA THR A 982 16.56 14.86 35.79
C THR A 982 15.16 15.17 36.32
N ALA A 983 14.69 16.42 36.17
CA ALA A 983 13.35 16.79 36.61
C ALA A 983 12.23 16.17 35.75
N LEU A 984 12.50 15.84 34.49
CA LEU A 984 11.60 15.04 33.66
C LEU A 984 11.51 13.61 34.18
N ILE A 985 12.64 12.93 34.38
CA ILE A 985 12.69 11.52 34.82
C ILE A 985 12.02 11.34 36.19
N VAL A 986 12.23 12.27 37.13
CA VAL A 986 11.55 12.27 38.43
C VAL A 986 10.04 12.32 38.31
N ARG A 987 9.48 13.06 37.34
CA ARG A 987 8.03 13.07 37.06
C ARG A 987 7.56 11.80 36.37
N TYR A 988 8.28 11.34 35.33
CA TYR A 988 7.89 10.16 34.53
C TYR A 988 7.79 8.88 35.37
N PHE A 989 8.68 8.70 36.34
CA PHE A 989 8.66 7.57 37.28
C PHE A 989 7.99 7.89 38.63
N ASN A 990 7.50 9.12 38.84
CA ASN A 990 6.88 9.60 40.08
C ASN A 990 7.74 9.33 41.34
N PHE A 991 9.05 9.61 41.26
CA PHE A 991 9.98 9.38 42.36
C PHE A 991 9.75 10.35 43.53
N THR A 992 10.04 9.89 44.74
CA THR A 992 9.94 10.69 45.99
C THR A 992 11.23 10.58 46.81
N SER A 993 11.45 11.52 47.73
CA SER A 993 12.68 11.66 48.54
C SER A 993 12.39 11.52 50.03
N GLN A 994 13.42 11.16 50.81
CA GLN A 994 13.37 11.17 52.28
C GLN A 994 14.50 12.02 52.92
N SER A 995 15.51 12.45 52.16
CA SER A 995 16.51 13.44 52.59
C SER A 995 16.23 14.83 52.00
N LYS A 996 17.20 15.75 52.15
CA LYS A 996 17.38 16.97 51.35
C LYS A 996 18.86 17.18 50.95
N ASP A 997 19.66 16.12 51.01
CA ASP A 997 21.07 16.17 50.62
C ASP A 997 21.21 16.34 49.09
N ASN A 998 22.24 17.07 48.66
CA ASN A 998 22.42 17.44 47.26
C ASN A 998 23.91 17.47 46.86
N TYR A 999 24.23 17.92 45.64
CA TYR A 999 25.61 18.18 45.21
C TYR A 999 26.05 19.61 45.61
N SER A 1000 27.36 19.84 45.71
CA SER A 1000 27.91 21.07 46.32
C SER A 1000 27.71 22.36 45.51
N ASP A 1001 27.31 22.22 44.25
CA ASP A 1001 27.01 23.28 43.29
C ASP A 1001 25.51 23.54 43.10
N ILE A 1002 24.64 22.74 43.74
CA ILE A 1002 23.18 22.94 43.66
C ILE A 1002 22.75 24.00 44.67
N GLU A 1003 22.47 25.19 44.16
CA GLU A 1003 21.84 26.28 44.91
C GLU A 1003 20.50 25.85 45.54
N ALA A 1004 20.19 26.41 46.71
CA ALA A 1004 18.87 26.29 47.33
C ALA A 1004 17.79 27.04 46.52
N ASP A 1005 16.53 26.67 46.75
CA ASP A 1005 15.33 27.35 46.23
C ASP A 1005 15.25 27.51 44.69
N LYS A 1006 15.95 26.65 43.92
CA LYS A 1006 15.77 26.54 42.47
C LYS A 1006 14.70 25.50 42.15
N TRP A 1007 14.05 25.65 41.00
CA TRP A 1007 13.03 24.71 40.51
C TRP A 1007 13.56 23.27 40.33
N TYR A 1008 14.87 23.09 40.15
CA TYR A 1008 15.53 21.79 40.05
C TYR A 1008 16.06 21.23 41.38
N THR A 1009 16.15 22.01 42.46
CA THR A 1009 16.85 21.63 43.70
C THR A 1009 16.28 20.34 44.30
N ASP A 1010 14.96 20.28 44.53
CA ASP A 1010 14.29 19.10 45.07
C ASP A 1010 14.33 17.91 44.08
N ASN A 1011 14.20 18.15 42.78
CA ASN A 1011 14.25 17.10 41.75
C ASN A 1011 15.63 16.39 41.72
N ILE A 1012 16.73 17.13 41.80
CA ILE A 1012 18.08 16.55 41.84
C ILE A 1012 18.32 15.81 43.17
N SER A 1013 17.77 16.31 44.28
CA SER A 1013 17.81 15.60 45.58
C SER A 1013 17.03 14.28 45.54
N ILE A 1014 15.84 14.26 44.92
CA ILE A 1014 15.07 13.03 44.67
C ILE A 1014 15.85 12.03 43.82
N ALA A 1015 16.44 12.46 42.72
CA ALA A 1015 17.23 11.57 41.85
C ALA A 1015 18.50 11.04 42.53
N LYS A 1016 19.11 11.83 43.41
CA LYS A 1016 20.26 11.42 44.24
C LYS A 1016 19.84 10.38 45.29
N ASP A 1017 18.77 10.64 46.05
CA ASP A 1017 18.22 9.72 47.07
C ASP A 1017 17.86 8.35 46.48
N ASN A 1018 17.30 8.33 45.26
CA ASN A 1018 16.90 7.09 44.57
C ASN A 1018 18.07 6.39 43.83
N ASN A 1019 19.30 6.90 43.93
CA ASN A 1019 20.52 6.33 43.32
C ASN A 1019 20.44 6.13 41.79
N ILE A 1020 19.76 7.05 41.08
CA ILE A 1020 19.61 7.02 39.62
C ILE A 1020 20.61 7.92 38.86
N LEU A 1021 21.47 8.66 39.56
CA LEU A 1021 22.46 9.57 38.97
C LEU A 1021 23.86 8.94 38.88
N PRO A 1022 24.66 9.23 37.83
CA PRO A 1022 26.02 8.71 37.69
C PRO A 1022 26.97 9.06 38.85
N GLU A 1023 27.72 8.08 39.36
CA GLU A 1023 28.75 8.30 40.38
C GLU A 1023 29.92 9.17 39.86
N VAL A 1024 30.15 9.18 38.54
CA VAL A 1024 31.23 9.94 37.88
C VAL A 1024 31.12 11.46 38.07
N TYR A 1025 29.94 11.98 38.45
CA TYR A 1025 29.74 13.39 38.82
C TYR A 1025 30.46 13.76 40.14
N GLY A 1026 30.78 12.78 41.00
CA GLY A 1026 31.46 13.01 42.27
C GLY A 1026 30.67 13.93 43.21
N ASN A 1027 31.14 15.17 43.39
CA ASN A 1027 30.55 16.14 44.32
C ASN A 1027 29.91 17.37 43.62
N THR A 1028 29.86 17.39 42.29
CA THR A 1028 29.35 18.51 41.48
C THR A 1028 28.51 18.01 40.30
N PHE A 1029 27.29 18.51 40.15
CA PHE A 1029 26.31 18.01 39.18
C PHE A 1029 26.30 18.78 37.83
N GLU A 1030 26.71 20.04 37.83
CA GLU A 1030 26.70 20.96 36.68
C GLU A 1030 25.28 21.13 36.08
N PRO A 1031 24.29 21.67 36.83
CA PRO A 1031 22.87 21.61 36.46
C PRO A 1031 22.51 22.24 35.11
N SER A 1032 23.23 23.27 34.69
CA SER A 1032 23.01 23.98 33.41
C SER A 1032 23.76 23.39 32.23
N LYS A 1033 24.49 22.28 32.41
CA LYS A 1033 25.24 21.60 31.35
C LYS A 1033 24.31 20.72 30.52
N GLU A 1034 24.55 20.68 29.22
CA GLU A 1034 23.87 19.80 28.27
C GLU A 1034 24.20 18.33 28.61
N ILE A 1035 23.20 17.45 28.57
CA ILE A 1035 23.35 16.04 28.92
C ILE A 1035 23.81 15.23 27.70
N THR A 1036 24.72 14.27 27.90
CA THR A 1036 25.20 13.38 26.82
C THR A 1036 24.28 12.16 26.66
N ARG A 1037 24.33 11.49 25.50
CA ARG A 1037 23.60 10.24 25.27
C ARG A 1037 23.98 9.16 26.29
N GLU A 1038 25.26 9.00 26.63
CA GLU A 1038 25.67 8.04 27.67
C GLU A 1038 25.14 8.36 29.08
N GLU A 1039 25.06 9.64 29.46
CA GLU A 1039 24.47 10.07 30.74
C GLU A 1039 22.96 9.78 30.79
N MET A 1040 22.24 10.02 29.68
CA MET A 1040 20.81 9.67 29.58
C MET A 1040 20.58 8.15 29.63
N MET A 1041 21.38 7.37 28.90
CA MET A 1041 21.26 5.90 28.88
C MET A 1041 21.47 5.29 30.27
N TYR A 1042 22.43 5.81 31.05
CA TYR A 1042 22.63 5.42 32.44
C TYR A 1042 21.42 5.77 33.32
N ILE A 1043 20.98 7.02 33.31
CA ILE A 1043 19.89 7.49 34.19
C ILE A 1043 18.58 6.76 33.91
N LEU A 1044 18.26 6.49 32.64
CA LEU A 1044 17.07 5.72 32.25
C LEU A 1044 17.14 4.26 32.70
N TYR A 1045 18.25 3.57 32.40
CA TYR A 1045 18.45 2.19 32.84
C TYR A 1045 18.37 2.07 34.37
N LYS A 1046 19.04 2.96 35.11
CA LYS A 1046 18.96 2.99 36.58
C LYS A 1046 17.55 3.28 37.09
N SER A 1047 16.80 4.15 36.43
CA SER A 1047 15.41 4.45 36.81
C SER A 1047 14.49 3.24 36.62
N LEU A 1048 14.69 2.46 35.56
CA LEU A 1048 14.00 1.18 35.35
C LEU A 1048 14.44 0.12 36.37
N GLU A 1049 15.74 0.04 36.68
CA GLU A 1049 16.30 -0.90 37.66
C GLU A 1049 15.72 -0.68 39.07
N VAL A 1050 15.70 0.57 39.57
CA VAL A 1050 15.18 0.88 40.92
C VAL A 1050 13.65 0.88 41.02
N THR A 1051 12.93 0.78 39.88
CA THR A 1051 11.47 0.63 39.85
C THR A 1051 11.00 -0.80 39.51
N ASP A 1052 11.94 -1.76 39.38
CA ASP A 1052 11.66 -3.16 39.00
C ASP A 1052 10.99 -3.28 37.61
N ARG A 1053 11.40 -2.43 36.67
CA ARG A 1053 10.84 -2.26 35.32
C ARG A 1053 11.79 -2.65 34.18
N LEU A 1054 12.84 -3.43 34.46
CA LEU A 1054 13.70 -4.03 33.42
C LEU A 1054 13.13 -5.33 32.84
N GLY A 1055 12.34 -6.08 33.62
CA GLY A 1055 11.89 -7.42 33.25
C GLY A 1055 13.06 -8.40 33.05
N ASN A 1056 12.86 -9.43 32.22
CA ASN A 1056 13.94 -10.35 31.85
C ASN A 1056 14.87 -9.66 30.84
N PHE A 1057 16.01 -9.17 31.33
CA PHE A 1057 17.11 -8.67 30.51
C PHE A 1057 18.34 -9.56 30.73
N ASP A 1058 18.96 -10.01 29.64
CA ASP A 1058 20.23 -10.70 29.64
C ASP A 1058 21.32 -9.76 29.12
N ASP A 1059 22.52 -9.81 29.70
CA ASP A 1059 23.66 -8.96 29.30
C ASP A 1059 24.46 -9.59 28.15
N GLU A 1060 24.10 -10.81 27.70
CA GLU A 1060 24.69 -11.46 26.53
C GLU A 1060 23.97 -11.11 25.20
N ASP A 1061 23.23 -9.99 25.13
CA ASP A 1061 22.63 -9.47 23.89
C ASP A 1061 23.65 -8.66 23.06
N ASP A 1062 24.05 -9.23 21.92
CA ASP A 1062 25.08 -8.73 21.01
C ASP A 1062 24.62 -7.55 20.11
N LYS A 1063 23.34 -7.14 20.14
CA LYS A 1063 22.81 -6.00 19.33
C LYS A 1063 23.58 -4.68 19.47
N LEU A 1064 24.40 -4.51 20.52
CA LEU A 1064 25.26 -3.34 20.66
C LEU A 1064 26.48 -3.39 19.72
N GLU A 1065 26.93 -4.57 19.28
CA GLU A 1065 28.06 -4.71 18.36
C GLU A 1065 27.72 -4.24 16.93
N ASP A 1066 26.44 -4.17 16.56
CA ASP A 1066 25.95 -3.63 15.29
C ASP A 1066 26.30 -2.14 15.07
N PHE A 1067 26.67 -1.42 16.14
CA PHE A 1067 26.97 0.02 16.11
C PHE A 1067 28.47 0.28 16.02
N ILE A 1068 28.88 1.10 15.04
CA ILE A 1068 30.29 1.31 14.67
C ILE A 1068 31.10 1.92 15.83
N ASP A 1069 30.47 2.79 16.63
CA ASP A 1069 31.06 3.52 17.74
C ASP A 1069 30.75 2.92 19.12
N ASN A 1070 30.33 1.65 19.19
CA ASN A 1070 30.04 0.98 20.46
C ASN A 1070 31.22 1.01 21.46
N ASN A 1071 32.46 1.03 20.94
CA ASN A 1071 33.70 1.10 21.70
C ASN A 1071 33.96 2.48 22.35
N GLU A 1072 33.20 3.53 21.98
CA GLU A 1072 33.29 4.87 22.57
C GLU A 1072 32.35 5.06 23.78
N ILE A 1073 31.47 4.09 24.08
CA ILE A 1073 30.57 4.15 25.24
C ILE A 1073 31.36 3.95 26.53
N SER A 1074 31.25 4.89 27.47
CA SER A 1074 31.88 4.72 28.78
C SER A 1074 31.35 3.51 29.54
N SER A 1075 32.24 2.77 30.20
CA SER A 1075 31.93 1.52 30.89
C SER A 1075 30.87 1.62 32.00
N TYR A 1076 30.55 2.82 32.50
CA TYR A 1076 29.43 3.01 33.43
C TYR A 1076 28.06 2.94 32.74
N ALA A 1077 27.96 3.36 31.47
CA ALA A 1077 26.71 3.46 30.71
C ALA A 1077 26.39 2.22 29.85
N ILE A 1078 27.38 1.34 29.59
CA ILE A 1078 27.28 0.24 28.61
C ILE A 1078 26.08 -0.71 28.81
N LYS A 1079 25.72 -1.02 30.07
CA LYS A 1079 24.51 -1.81 30.40
C LYS A 1079 23.22 -1.12 29.95
N GLY A 1080 23.16 0.21 30.13
CA GLY A 1080 22.01 1.01 29.70
C GLY A 1080 21.89 1.10 28.18
N ALA A 1081 23.03 1.19 27.48
CA ALA A 1081 23.05 1.11 26.02
C ALA A 1081 22.48 -0.22 25.51
N LYS A 1082 23.00 -1.37 25.97
CA LYS A 1082 22.47 -2.70 25.62
C LYS A 1082 20.97 -2.83 25.91
N TYR A 1083 20.51 -2.39 27.08
CA TYR A 1083 19.08 -2.48 27.43
C TYR A 1083 18.19 -1.64 26.49
N LEU A 1084 18.58 -0.40 26.22
CA LEU A 1084 17.76 0.52 25.42
C LEU A 1084 17.78 0.18 23.92
N ILE A 1085 18.86 -0.44 23.43
CA ILE A 1085 19.01 -0.94 22.06
C ILE A 1085 18.31 -2.29 21.87
N SER A 1086 18.40 -3.23 22.83
CA SER A 1086 17.70 -4.53 22.78
C SER A 1086 16.18 -4.38 22.68
N ARG A 1087 15.62 -3.39 23.39
CA ARG A 1087 14.19 -3.03 23.40
C ARG A 1087 13.75 -2.03 22.32
N ASP A 1088 14.64 -1.67 21.39
CA ASP A 1088 14.40 -0.73 20.27
C ASP A 1088 13.96 0.69 20.71
N ILE A 1089 14.35 1.10 21.93
CA ILE A 1089 14.03 2.41 22.53
C ILE A 1089 14.97 3.49 21.97
N ILE A 1090 16.25 3.14 21.75
CA ILE A 1090 17.27 3.93 21.06
C ILE A 1090 17.81 3.08 19.91
N ASN A 1091 17.73 3.60 18.68
CA ASN A 1091 18.09 2.86 17.45
C ASN A 1091 19.31 3.46 16.71
N GLY A 1092 20.01 4.42 17.33
CA GLY A 1092 21.10 5.19 16.72
C GLY A 1092 20.64 6.15 15.61
N GLY A 1093 21.62 6.72 14.91
CA GLY A 1093 21.43 7.47 13.66
C GLY A 1093 22.03 6.73 12.45
N ASP A 1094 21.98 7.40 11.30
CA ASP A 1094 22.42 6.86 10.00
C ASP A 1094 23.82 6.23 10.07
N ASN A 1095 24.00 5.08 9.42
CA ASN A 1095 25.22 4.25 9.44
C ASN A 1095 25.52 3.55 10.78
N ASN A 1096 24.51 3.28 11.61
CA ASN A 1096 24.63 2.61 12.91
C ASN A 1096 25.61 3.33 13.86
N ILE A 1097 25.36 4.61 14.13
CA ILE A 1097 26.17 5.45 15.03
C ILE A 1097 25.32 5.89 16.23
N ILE A 1098 25.83 5.71 17.45
CA ILE A 1098 25.16 6.08 18.71
C ILE A 1098 25.50 7.52 19.13
N ASN A 1099 26.72 7.98 18.82
CA ASN A 1099 27.36 9.20 19.31
C ASN A 1099 27.24 9.35 20.84
N PRO A 1100 27.89 8.48 21.65
CA PRO A 1100 27.67 8.38 23.10
C PRO A 1100 27.97 9.68 23.85
N THR A 1101 29.04 10.38 23.45
CA THR A 1101 29.46 11.66 24.07
C THR A 1101 28.70 12.88 23.54
N GLY A 1102 27.92 12.74 22.46
CA GLY A 1102 27.12 13.82 21.89
C GLY A 1102 25.90 14.16 22.76
N THR A 1103 25.47 15.42 22.69
CA THR A 1103 24.26 15.93 23.36
C THR A 1103 23.00 15.61 22.56
N SER A 1104 21.82 15.79 23.18
CA SER A 1104 20.53 15.48 22.55
C SER A 1104 19.50 16.59 22.66
N LYS A 1105 18.66 16.66 21.63
CA LYS A 1105 17.59 17.63 21.47
C LYS A 1105 16.36 17.27 22.30
N ARG A 1106 15.58 18.30 22.64
CA ARG A 1106 14.31 18.14 23.35
C ARG A 1106 13.30 17.24 22.61
N ALA A 1107 13.28 17.26 21.27
CA ALA A 1107 12.48 16.34 20.46
C ALA A 1107 13.00 14.89 20.47
N GLU A 1108 14.32 14.67 20.44
CA GLU A 1108 14.91 13.31 20.56
C GLU A 1108 14.55 12.68 21.92
N VAL A 1109 14.66 13.45 23.00
CA VAL A 1109 14.25 12.99 24.33
C VAL A 1109 12.75 12.71 24.40
N ALA A 1110 11.91 13.59 23.84
CA ALA A 1110 10.47 13.34 23.75
C ALA A 1110 10.17 12.04 22.98
N GLN A 1111 10.84 11.79 21.85
CA GLN A 1111 10.68 10.55 21.08
C GLN A 1111 11.15 9.32 21.84
N MET A 1112 12.31 9.37 22.50
CA MET A 1112 12.82 8.26 23.33
C MET A 1112 11.84 7.89 24.45
N LEU A 1113 11.24 8.88 25.10
CA LEU A 1113 10.22 8.67 26.15
C LEU A 1113 8.89 8.17 25.58
N TYR A 1114 8.50 8.65 24.39
CA TYR A 1114 7.32 8.16 23.67
C TYR A 1114 7.53 6.70 23.24
N ASN A 1115 8.72 6.32 22.76
CA ASN A 1115 9.13 4.94 22.50
C ASN A 1115 8.97 4.07 23.78
N MET A 1116 9.30 4.59 24.97
CA MET A 1116 9.05 3.90 26.24
C MET A 1116 7.57 3.81 26.66
N ILE A 1117 6.65 4.53 26.00
CA ILE A 1117 5.20 4.39 26.17
C ILE A 1117 4.64 3.38 25.15
N ILE A 1118 5.11 3.40 23.90
CA ILE A 1118 4.60 2.54 22.82
C ILE A 1118 5.31 1.17 22.72
N SER A 1119 6.46 0.98 23.35
CA SER A 1119 7.19 -0.30 23.37
C SER A 1119 6.45 -1.37 24.19
N LYS A 1120 5.57 -2.11 23.52
CA LYS A 1120 4.82 -3.24 24.11
C LYS A 1120 5.63 -4.54 24.19
N LYS A 1121 6.95 -4.44 24.39
CA LYS A 1121 7.87 -5.56 24.70
C LYS A 1121 8.15 -5.59 26.21
N ASN A 1122 7.26 -6.21 26.98
CA ASN A 1122 7.34 -6.49 28.44
C ASN A 1122 7.81 -5.32 29.33
#